data_AF-A0A7C3UYI6-F1
#
_entry.id   AF-A0A7C3UYI6-F1
#
_cell.length_a   1.000
_cell.length_b   1.000
_cell.length_c   1.000
_cell.angle_alpha   90.00
_cell.angle_beta   90.00
_cell.angle_gamma   90.00
#
_symmetry.space_group_name_H-M   'P 1'
#
loop_
_entity.id
_entity.type
_entity.pdbx_description
1 polymer ?
#
loop_
_entity_poly.entity_id
_entity_poly.type
_entity_poly.pdbx_seq_one_letter_code
_entity_poly.pdbx_strand_id
1 'polypeptide(L)'
;GLNSLLDNSINVAVTSPPYWGQRDYGFDGQIGNEERYEDYIGKLVTIFKVLKDKLTDKGVFFLNIGDKYLTKYGKSPLGFIPYKLAYFMEKNGWILDDILIWYKPNHMPSSIKNRFTNTYEPVFVFSKSHDNYYTDYLSLNPNQKSKILKINVQANHYKHMAVYPERLVEKLLSKLNLPCGSVILDPFAGSGTTGKAVINLNSKLWGKNFSCVMIERSEEYVQIIRDRCNIGGKDIVSVPFIQFQVTEIKEEKIDIKKITESPIEILDKRGIVKIVNDKKDYYALLGSLLDPSIKDRIRPDALIFIGSTDFDNELIYKTSLLNHYGWIIRNMLIINTGGVFFPVFMIVDDNKKYEYLFNLDNIRIPHKSNVDIDWKDINFVGYKVIDKLHKNELNGVIISVIENYPNGFPKWVNVQWDNGRNSQEFIIYDDIVVPNVKFVCRKCGAQLSNYFDPINSIKCPNCHMKLWIDTYPKIIEDDSFLKEIALHKKSSNMNNIKMPGIQVFAMKNKNRDYNGKFKDARKINLGASPGARSSIQDEYFSVRRLYDIEQKMVCDYLNLKRKLKGFSKNAIIDMFPKNYIHTVGHWFRKDFGGSIPTPEDWLSLESILDLDKDFTDYMLRTCLKLQTVKASNNGKNPGDYLEINKDLIVEFLTNTFFTKKQKNLTVPLCQVEKF
;
A
#
# COMPACT_ATOMS: atom_id res chain seq x y z
N GLY A 1 28.04 -20.47 15.25
CA GLY A 1 27.38 -19.36 15.94
C GLY A 1 26.74 -19.86 17.22
N LEU A 2 25.43 -20.13 17.23
CA LEU A 2 24.69 -20.54 18.43
C LEU A 2 25.29 -21.76 19.15
N ASN A 3 25.73 -22.79 18.43
CA ASN A 3 26.35 -23.98 19.03
C ASN A 3 27.66 -23.71 19.79
N SER A 4 28.30 -22.56 19.56
CA SER A 4 29.50 -22.15 20.28
C SER A 4 29.19 -21.44 21.60
N LEU A 5 27.90 -21.18 21.89
CA LEU A 5 27.45 -20.59 23.15
C LEU A 5 27.05 -21.70 24.13
N LEU A 6 27.29 -21.45 25.41
CA LEU A 6 26.83 -22.32 26.50
C LEU A 6 25.30 -22.30 26.56
N ASP A 7 24.71 -23.44 26.91
CA ASP A 7 23.29 -23.52 27.23
C ASP A 7 22.98 -22.69 28.49
N ASN A 8 21.75 -22.19 28.60
CA ASN A 8 21.30 -21.38 29.74
C ASN A 8 22.21 -20.18 30.07
N SER A 9 22.81 -19.54 29.07
CA SER A 9 23.77 -18.44 29.26
C SER A 9 23.27 -17.07 28.78
N ILE A 10 22.16 -17.04 28.04
CA ILE A 10 21.62 -15.83 27.41
C ILE A 10 20.34 -15.40 28.11
N ASN A 11 20.29 -14.18 28.65
CA ASN A 11 19.09 -13.68 29.32
C ASN A 11 18.03 -13.20 28.31
N VAL A 12 18.46 -12.62 27.19
CA VAL A 12 17.54 -12.11 26.17
C VAL A 12 18.12 -12.33 24.78
N ALA A 13 17.28 -12.72 23.84
CA ALA A 13 17.57 -12.61 22.42
C ALA A 13 16.69 -11.52 21.78
N VAL A 14 17.26 -10.67 20.94
CA VAL A 14 16.54 -9.67 20.14
C VAL A 14 17.02 -9.76 18.71
N THR A 15 16.13 -10.04 17.76
CA THR A 15 16.56 -10.23 16.38
C THR A 15 15.51 -9.89 15.35
N SER A 16 15.98 -9.69 14.11
CA SER A 16 15.14 -9.61 12.93
C SER A 16 15.81 -10.38 11.80
N PRO A 17 15.37 -11.62 11.54
CA PRO A 17 15.99 -12.45 10.52
C PRO A 17 15.76 -11.86 9.12
N PRO A 18 16.53 -12.28 8.11
CA PRO A 18 16.24 -11.96 6.71
C PRO A 18 14.80 -12.26 6.32
N TYR A 19 14.03 -11.28 5.84
CA TYR A 19 12.63 -11.51 5.45
C TYR A 19 12.53 -12.29 4.14
N TRP A 20 11.58 -13.21 4.08
CA TRP A 20 11.38 -14.09 2.92
C TRP A 20 11.12 -13.35 1.60
N GLY A 21 11.89 -13.70 0.58
CA GLY A 21 11.99 -13.13 -0.76
C GLY A 21 12.23 -11.62 -0.81
N GLN A 22 12.69 -10.99 0.27
CA GLN A 22 12.75 -9.52 0.35
C GLN A 22 14.05 -8.95 -0.23
N ARG A 23 15.19 -9.62 0.02
CA ARG A 23 16.52 -9.18 -0.41
C ARG A 23 17.39 -10.38 -0.77
N ASP A 24 18.28 -10.14 -1.72
CA ASP A 24 19.41 -11.00 -2.00
C ASP A 24 20.68 -10.38 -1.41
N TYR A 25 21.35 -11.13 -0.52
CA TYR A 25 22.60 -10.77 0.14
C TYR A 25 23.83 -11.29 -0.62
N GLY A 26 23.65 -11.93 -1.78
CA GLY A 26 24.72 -12.21 -2.73
C GLY A 26 25.61 -13.41 -2.38
N PHE A 27 25.12 -14.36 -1.56
CA PHE A 27 25.84 -15.58 -1.24
C PHE A 27 24.95 -16.81 -1.17
N ASP A 28 25.53 -17.98 -1.49
CA ASP A 28 24.83 -19.25 -1.52
C ASP A 28 24.40 -19.74 -0.13
N GLY A 29 23.21 -20.31 -0.05
CA GLY A 29 22.64 -20.80 1.21
C GLY A 29 22.25 -19.70 2.19
N GLN A 30 22.04 -18.46 1.72
CA GLN A 30 21.39 -17.41 2.51
C GLN A 30 19.97 -17.81 2.93
N ILE A 31 19.54 -17.25 4.06
CA ILE A 31 18.17 -17.40 4.55
C ILE A 31 17.34 -16.25 3.97
N GLY A 32 16.10 -16.55 3.60
CA GLY A 32 15.15 -15.56 3.08
C GLY A 32 15.02 -15.57 1.55
N ASN A 33 15.69 -16.47 0.82
CA ASN A 33 15.51 -16.63 -0.64
C ASN A 33 15.08 -18.04 -1.03
N GLU A 34 14.53 -18.80 -0.09
CA GLU A 34 13.90 -20.08 -0.34
C GLU A 34 12.74 -19.92 -1.35
N GLU A 35 12.56 -20.89 -2.24
CA GLU A 35 11.48 -20.87 -3.22
C GLU A 35 10.10 -20.90 -2.56
N ARG A 36 9.97 -21.68 -1.48
CA ARG A 36 8.75 -21.82 -0.69
C ARG A 36 8.92 -21.16 0.68
N TYR A 37 7.88 -20.47 1.15
CA TYR A 37 7.93 -19.82 2.46
C TYR A 37 7.94 -20.85 3.60
N GLU A 38 7.44 -22.06 3.37
CA GLU A 38 7.47 -23.18 4.31
C GLU A 38 8.92 -23.61 4.61
N ASP A 39 9.79 -23.66 3.59
CA ASP A 39 11.20 -24.00 3.76
C ASP A 39 11.94 -22.92 4.56
N TYR A 40 11.60 -21.66 4.31
CA TYR A 40 12.09 -20.52 5.09
C TYR A 40 11.68 -20.59 6.56
N ILE A 41 10.39 -20.83 6.82
CA ILE A 41 9.88 -21.03 8.19
C ILE A 41 10.58 -22.21 8.84
N GLY A 42 10.73 -23.33 8.12
CA GLY A 42 11.41 -24.53 8.61
C GLY A 42 12.83 -24.24 9.09
N LYS A 43 13.61 -23.49 8.31
CA LYS A 43 14.98 -23.12 8.70
C LYS A 43 15.00 -22.26 9.96
N LEU A 44 14.12 -21.27 10.06
CA LEU A 44 14.05 -20.41 11.23
C LEU A 44 13.58 -21.17 12.48
N VAL A 45 12.60 -22.06 12.34
CA VAL A 45 12.17 -22.95 13.43
C VAL A 45 13.34 -23.81 13.91
N THR A 46 14.13 -24.39 13.00
CA THR A 46 15.33 -25.17 13.38
C THR A 46 16.36 -24.32 14.13
N ILE A 47 16.67 -23.13 13.62
CA ILE A 47 17.66 -22.23 14.24
C ILE A 47 17.17 -21.77 15.62
N PHE A 48 15.91 -21.37 15.71
CA PHE A 48 15.33 -20.89 16.96
C PHE A 48 15.10 -22.02 17.96
N LYS A 49 14.97 -23.28 17.53
CA LYS A 49 15.03 -24.41 18.46
C LYS A 49 16.36 -24.46 19.21
N VAL A 50 17.49 -24.27 18.52
CA VAL A 50 18.82 -24.19 19.17
C VAL A 50 18.94 -22.95 20.05
N LEU A 51 18.43 -21.79 19.59
CA LEU A 51 18.42 -20.56 20.39
C LEU A 51 17.72 -20.77 21.75
N LYS A 52 16.62 -21.52 21.76
CA LYS A 52 15.84 -21.80 22.96
C LYS A 52 16.70 -22.43 24.07
N ASP A 53 17.62 -23.34 23.71
CA ASP A 53 18.50 -24.02 24.66
C ASP A 53 19.57 -23.07 25.22
N LYS A 54 19.93 -22.02 24.47
CA LYS A 54 20.89 -20.99 24.90
C LYS A 54 20.30 -20.00 25.88
N LEU A 55 18.98 -19.82 25.87
CA LEU A 55 18.31 -18.94 26.82
C LEU A 55 18.32 -19.52 28.23
N THR A 56 18.54 -18.66 29.22
CA THR A 56 18.29 -18.98 30.63
C THR A 56 16.83 -19.38 30.83
N ASP A 57 16.49 -20.02 31.95
CA ASP A 57 15.11 -20.45 32.19
C ASP A 57 14.11 -19.30 32.18
N LYS A 58 14.49 -18.13 32.73
CA LYS A 58 13.70 -16.89 32.64
C LYS A 58 13.87 -16.12 31.33
N GLY A 59 14.63 -16.65 30.38
CA GLY A 59 15.07 -15.96 29.19
C GLY A 59 13.92 -15.62 28.23
N VAL A 60 14.04 -14.47 27.56
CA VAL A 60 13.01 -13.95 26.64
C VAL A 60 13.60 -13.74 25.25
N PHE A 61 12.85 -14.09 24.22
CA PHE A 61 13.20 -13.89 22.82
C PHE A 61 12.22 -12.92 22.14
N PHE A 62 12.72 -11.75 21.75
CA PHE A 62 12.01 -10.80 20.90
C PHE A 62 12.34 -11.04 19.42
N LEU A 63 11.33 -11.44 18.64
CA LEU A 63 11.45 -11.69 17.21
C LEU A 63 10.66 -10.64 16.41
N ASN A 64 11.36 -9.72 15.73
CA ASN A 64 10.76 -8.77 14.80
C ASN A 64 10.81 -9.32 13.38
N ILE A 65 9.66 -9.48 12.74
CA ILE A 65 9.58 -9.97 11.36
C ILE A 65 8.40 -9.33 10.63
N GLY A 66 8.70 -8.72 9.48
CA GLY A 66 7.70 -8.08 8.64
C GLY A 66 7.01 -9.06 7.71
N ASP A 67 5.74 -8.80 7.43
CA ASP A 67 4.97 -9.61 6.48
C ASP A 67 5.18 -9.14 5.03
N LYS A 68 4.80 -9.99 4.08
CA LYS A 68 4.97 -9.76 2.66
C LYS A 68 3.79 -10.27 1.85
N TYR A 69 3.55 -9.61 0.72
CA TYR A 69 2.62 -10.07 -0.30
C TYR A 69 3.29 -11.11 -1.20
N LEU A 70 2.65 -12.28 -1.37
CA LEU A 70 3.27 -13.45 -2.02
C LEU A 70 3.55 -13.29 -3.52
N THR A 71 2.82 -12.42 -4.22
CA THR A 71 2.98 -12.18 -5.66
C THR A 71 3.18 -10.70 -5.99
N LYS A 72 3.87 -10.44 -7.11
CA LYS A 72 4.22 -9.09 -7.56
C LYS A 72 3.07 -8.36 -8.26
N TYR A 73 2.09 -9.09 -8.81
CA TYR A 73 1.02 -8.56 -9.65
C TYR A 73 -0.36 -9.05 -9.21
N GLY A 74 -1.39 -8.22 -9.40
CA GLY A 74 -2.79 -8.57 -9.15
C GLY A 74 -3.21 -8.61 -7.66
N LYS A 75 -4.20 -9.46 -7.35
CA LYS A 75 -4.72 -9.69 -6.00
C LYS A 75 -3.74 -10.53 -5.16
N SER A 76 -2.51 -10.08 -4.93
CA SER A 76 -1.55 -10.89 -4.14
C SER A 76 -2.08 -11.16 -2.73
N PRO A 77 -2.18 -12.39 -2.22
CA PRO A 77 -2.48 -12.59 -0.81
C PRO A 77 -1.37 -12.00 0.08
N LEU A 78 -1.75 -11.50 1.25
CA LEU A 78 -0.84 -11.27 2.37
C LEU A 78 -0.36 -12.64 2.87
N GLY A 79 0.95 -12.79 3.09
CA GLY A 79 1.58 -14.08 3.34
C GLY A 79 1.36 -14.64 4.74
N PHE A 80 1.15 -13.78 5.74
CA PHE A 80 1.11 -14.15 7.16
C PHE A 80 2.37 -14.89 7.64
N ILE A 81 3.51 -14.69 6.96
CA ILE A 81 4.76 -15.39 7.26
C ILE A 81 5.18 -15.19 8.72
N PRO A 82 5.10 -13.97 9.30
CA PRO A 82 5.34 -13.74 10.73
C PRO A 82 4.54 -14.66 11.65
N TYR A 83 3.22 -14.71 11.43
CA TYR A 83 2.28 -15.42 12.31
C TYR A 83 2.34 -16.94 12.12
N LYS A 84 2.58 -17.40 10.87
CA LYS A 84 2.87 -18.80 10.56
C LYS A 84 4.16 -19.26 11.23
N LEU A 85 5.23 -18.46 11.16
CA LEU A 85 6.48 -18.74 11.86
C LEU A 85 6.24 -18.86 13.37
N ALA A 86 5.54 -17.88 13.95
CA ALA A 86 5.21 -17.92 15.38
C ALA A 86 4.41 -19.17 15.77
N TYR A 87 3.42 -19.54 14.95
CA TYR A 87 2.60 -20.72 15.18
C TYR A 87 3.43 -22.01 15.19
N PHE A 88 4.33 -22.18 14.22
CA PHE A 88 5.20 -23.35 14.16
C PHE A 88 6.30 -23.33 15.24
N MET A 89 6.73 -22.15 15.71
CA MET A 89 7.59 -22.05 16.89
C MET A 89 6.87 -22.53 18.15
N GLU A 90 5.61 -22.14 18.36
CA GLU A 90 4.78 -22.63 19.48
C GLU A 90 4.63 -24.16 19.43
N LYS A 91 4.34 -24.72 18.25
CA LYS A 91 4.30 -26.19 18.05
C LYS A 91 5.63 -26.89 18.34
N ASN A 92 6.74 -26.16 18.28
CA ASN A 92 8.08 -26.64 18.63
C ASN A 92 8.49 -26.26 20.07
N GLY A 93 7.50 -25.99 20.92
CA GLY A 93 7.63 -25.89 22.36
C GLY A 93 7.96 -24.48 22.88
N TRP A 94 8.04 -23.47 22.02
CA TRP A 94 8.10 -22.09 22.51
C TRP A 94 6.79 -21.67 23.15
N ILE A 95 6.85 -20.84 24.18
CA ILE A 95 5.68 -20.13 24.72
C ILE A 95 5.65 -18.75 24.07
N LEU A 96 4.55 -18.38 23.42
CA LEU A 96 4.31 -17.03 22.95
C LEU A 96 3.62 -16.22 24.05
N ASP A 97 4.38 -15.41 24.79
CA ASP A 97 3.84 -14.60 25.89
C ASP A 97 3.04 -13.40 25.38
N ASP A 98 3.46 -12.78 24.27
CA ASP A 98 2.78 -11.61 23.72
C ASP A 98 3.12 -11.33 22.25
N ILE A 99 2.28 -10.52 21.60
CA ILE A 99 2.53 -9.92 20.30
C ILE A 99 2.52 -8.41 20.49
N LEU A 100 3.68 -7.79 20.35
CA LEU A 100 3.81 -6.33 20.34
C LEU A 100 3.69 -5.82 18.91
N ILE A 101 3.15 -4.62 18.73
CA ILE A 101 3.00 -3.99 17.41
C ILE A 101 3.93 -2.80 17.31
N TRP A 102 4.96 -2.90 16.48
CA TRP A 102 5.75 -1.74 16.07
C TRP A 102 4.99 -0.96 15.00
N TYR A 103 4.33 0.13 15.41
CA TYR A 103 3.73 1.09 14.49
C TYR A 103 4.77 2.11 14.02
N LYS A 104 4.80 2.39 12.71
CA LYS A 104 5.73 3.30 12.00
C LYS A 104 5.01 4.59 11.57
N PRO A 105 5.01 5.68 12.38
CA PRO A 105 4.29 6.91 12.04
C PRO A 105 4.82 7.59 10.78
N ASN A 106 6.12 7.47 10.50
CA ASN A 106 6.81 8.00 9.34
C ASN A 106 7.02 6.94 8.24
N HIS A 107 6.08 5.99 8.10
CA HIS A 107 6.14 4.99 7.02
C HIS A 107 6.20 5.64 5.64
N MET A 108 6.79 4.91 4.71
CA MET A 108 6.89 5.33 3.32
C MET A 108 5.50 5.43 2.67
N PRO A 109 5.16 6.55 2.00
CA PRO A 109 3.90 6.66 1.27
C PRO A 109 3.77 5.55 0.23
N SER A 110 2.60 4.91 0.18
CA SER A 110 2.28 3.88 -0.81
C SER A 110 1.35 4.45 -1.89
N SER A 111 1.66 4.17 -3.16
CA SER A 111 0.78 4.49 -4.30
C SER A 111 -0.34 3.47 -4.51
N ILE A 112 -0.37 2.40 -3.72
CA ILE A 112 -1.33 1.31 -3.85
C ILE A 112 -2.73 1.80 -3.49
N LYS A 113 -3.71 1.53 -4.35
CA LYS A 113 -5.10 1.99 -4.22
C LYS A 113 -6.09 0.90 -3.80
N ASN A 114 -5.68 -0.37 -3.88
CA ASN A 114 -6.59 -1.50 -3.69
C ASN A 114 -6.46 -2.17 -2.30
N ARG A 115 -5.73 -1.57 -1.35
CA ARG A 115 -5.54 -2.07 0.00
C ARG A 115 -5.02 -0.97 0.94
N PHE A 116 -5.04 -1.22 2.24
CA PHE A 116 -4.41 -0.33 3.22
C PHE A 116 -2.88 -0.35 3.08
N THR A 117 -2.24 0.77 3.45
CA THR A 117 -0.78 0.91 3.43
C THR A 117 -0.15 0.09 4.56
N ASN A 118 0.98 -0.58 4.33
CA ASN A 118 1.66 -1.31 5.40
C ASN A 118 2.41 -0.35 6.32
N THR A 119 2.02 -0.32 7.59
CA THR A 119 2.45 0.69 8.56
C THR A 119 2.89 0.10 9.91
N TYR A 120 2.73 -1.20 10.12
CA TYR A 120 3.24 -1.88 11.31
C TYR A 120 4.11 -3.09 10.98
N GLU A 121 4.81 -3.59 12.00
CA GLU A 121 5.44 -4.93 12.04
C GLU A 121 5.15 -5.56 13.41
N PRO A 122 4.85 -6.88 13.48
CA PRO A 122 4.77 -7.58 14.75
C PRO A 122 6.17 -7.84 15.34
N VAL A 123 6.25 -7.74 16.66
CA VAL A 123 7.36 -8.25 17.46
C VAL A 123 6.79 -9.31 18.40
N PHE A 124 7.14 -10.57 18.16
CA PHE A 124 6.73 -11.68 19.01
C PHE A 124 7.61 -11.76 20.26
N VAL A 125 6.99 -12.03 21.40
CA VAL A 125 7.66 -12.22 22.69
C VAL A 125 7.56 -13.69 23.05
N PHE A 126 8.68 -14.41 22.92
CA PHE A 126 8.75 -15.83 23.22
C PHE A 126 9.55 -16.11 24.50
N SER A 127 9.26 -17.23 25.16
CA SER A 127 10.02 -17.71 26.32
C SER A 127 10.09 -19.24 26.40
N LYS A 128 10.93 -19.73 27.32
CA LYS A 128 10.99 -21.16 27.69
C LYS A 128 9.91 -21.54 28.72
N SER A 129 9.55 -20.62 29.61
CA SER A 129 8.60 -20.82 30.71
C SER A 129 7.78 -19.56 30.96
N HIS A 130 6.57 -19.73 31.53
CA HIS A 130 5.72 -18.61 31.94
C HIS A 130 6.31 -17.76 33.09
N ASP A 131 7.20 -18.34 33.90
CA ASP A 131 8.06 -17.57 34.80
C ASP A 131 9.26 -17.03 34.00
N ASN A 132 9.25 -15.75 33.65
CA ASN A 132 10.26 -15.13 32.80
C ASN A 132 10.41 -13.62 33.05
N TYR A 133 11.46 -13.02 32.49
CA TYR A 133 11.76 -11.59 32.71
C TYR A 133 10.67 -10.63 32.18
N TYR A 134 9.83 -11.07 31.23
CA TYR A 134 8.73 -10.27 30.68
C TYR A 134 7.51 -10.30 31.62
N THR A 135 7.12 -11.48 32.11
CA THR A 135 6.03 -11.62 33.08
C THR A 135 6.39 -10.99 34.43
N ASP A 136 7.66 -11.08 34.85
CA ASP A 136 8.20 -10.33 35.99
C ASP A 136 8.00 -8.81 35.81
N TYR A 137 8.35 -8.28 34.64
CA TYR A 137 8.17 -6.85 34.34
C TYR A 137 6.70 -6.43 34.35
N LEU A 138 5.81 -7.21 33.75
CA LEU A 138 4.37 -6.91 33.73
C LEU A 138 3.77 -6.92 35.13
N SER A 139 4.19 -7.86 35.98
CA SER A 139 3.75 -7.97 37.37
C SER A 139 4.16 -6.75 38.20
N LEU A 140 5.39 -6.26 37.99
CA LEU A 140 5.89 -5.05 38.64
C LEU A 140 5.32 -3.75 38.05
N ASN A 141 4.79 -3.78 36.82
CA ASN A 141 4.31 -2.60 36.10
C ASN A 141 2.87 -2.80 35.57
N PRO A 142 1.88 -3.00 36.45
CA PRO A 142 0.51 -3.36 36.04
C PRO A 142 -0.19 -2.27 35.20
N ASN A 143 0.30 -1.03 35.24
CA ASN A 143 -0.23 0.08 34.45
C ASN A 143 0.44 0.22 33.05
N GLN A 144 1.51 -0.52 32.76
CA GLN A 144 2.26 -0.44 31.49
C GLN A 144 1.95 -1.61 30.53
N LYS A 145 0.64 -1.88 30.34
CA LYS A 145 0.13 -2.98 29.51
C LYS A 145 0.07 -2.68 28.01
N SER A 146 0.52 -1.50 27.57
CA SER A 146 0.50 -1.17 26.14
C SER A 146 1.37 -2.13 25.34
N LYS A 147 0.74 -2.73 24.33
CA LYS A 147 1.33 -3.62 23.32
C LYS A 147 1.79 -2.84 22.08
N ILE A 148 1.51 -1.54 22.02
CA ILE A 148 1.85 -0.69 20.88
C ILE A 148 3.19 0.03 21.11
N LEU A 149 4.12 -0.17 20.19
CA LEU A 149 5.43 0.48 20.12
C LEU A 149 5.42 1.50 18.99
N LYS A 150 5.00 2.74 19.29
CA LYS A 150 4.97 3.86 18.32
C LYS A 150 6.36 4.43 18.12
N ILE A 151 7.09 3.95 17.12
CA ILE A 151 8.51 4.29 16.90
C ILE A 151 8.75 4.59 15.42
N ASN A 152 9.40 5.72 15.14
CA ASN A 152 9.77 6.10 13.78
C ASN A 152 10.84 5.17 13.20
N VAL A 153 10.76 4.92 11.90
CA VAL A 153 11.84 4.29 11.14
C VAL A 153 13.09 5.18 11.20
N GLN A 154 14.23 4.58 11.49
CA GLN A 154 15.54 5.25 11.54
C GLN A 154 16.21 5.19 10.17
N ALA A 155 16.62 6.34 9.64
CA ALA A 155 17.41 6.39 8.41
C ALA A 155 18.82 5.85 8.67
N ASN A 156 19.37 5.10 7.71
CA ASN A 156 20.72 4.56 7.81
C ASN A 156 21.55 4.85 6.55
N HIS A 157 22.84 5.13 6.76
CA HIS A 157 23.78 5.55 5.71
C HIS A 157 24.42 4.38 4.97
N TYR A 158 24.47 3.19 5.56
CA TYR A 158 25.05 2.02 4.92
C TYR A 158 24.07 1.38 3.93
N LYS A 159 24.63 0.84 2.84
CA LYS A 159 23.88 0.32 1.68
C LYS A 159 23.09 -0.94 2.07
N HIS A 160 21.95 -1.18 1.43
CA HIS A 160 21.19 -2.45 1.50
C HIS A 160 20.67 -2.90 2.89
N MET A 161 20.51 -2.03 3.88
CA MET A 161 20.14 -2.49 5.22
C MET A 161 18.64 -2.39 5.51
N ALA A 162 18.02 -3.51 5.89
CA ALA A 162 16.73 -3.52 6.58
C ALA A 162 17.03 -3.63 8.09
N VAL A 163 16.97 -2.50 8.78
CA VAL A 163 17.33 -2.44 10.20
C VAL A 163 16.14 -1.89 10.97
N TYR A 164 15.67 -2.61 11.98
CA TYR A 164 14.82 -1.99 12.98
C TYR A 164 15.57 -0.83 13.67
N PRO A 165 14.90 0.17 14.24
CA PRO A 165 15.58 1.29 14.88
C PRO A 165 16.21 0.88 16.22
N GLU A 166 17.33 1.49 16.60
CA GLU A 166 17.98 1.27 17.91
C GLU A 166 16.98 1.46 19.07
N ARG A 167 16.14 2.49 18.93
CA ARG A 167 15.06 2.80 19.89
C ARG A 167 14.04 1.68 20.06
N LEU A 168 13.81 0.84 19.04
CA LEU A 168 12.93 -0.33 19.19
C LEU A 168 13.59 -1.33 20.15
N VAL A 169 14.86 -1.68 19.93
CA VAL A 169 15.61 -2.58 20.82
C VAL A 169 15.65 -2.03 22.24
N GLU A 170 15.99 -0.75 22.42
CA GLU A 170 16.00 -0.11 23.74
C GLU A 170 14.63 -0.23 24.43
N LYS A 171 13.54 -0.04 23.67
CA LYS A 171 12.18 -0.14 24.21
C LYS A 171 11.81 -1.58 24.58
N LEU A 172 12.21 -2.57 23.78
CA LEU A 172 12.00 -3.99 24.07
C LEU A 172 12.74 -4.39 25.36
N LEU A 173 14.02 -4.04 25.49
CA LEU A 173 14.80 -4.31 26.70
C LEU A 173 14.25 -3.59 27.94
N SER A 174 13.66 -2.40 27.78
CA SER A 174 13.00 -1.70 28.89
C SER A 174 11.72 -2.38 29.39
N LYS A 175 11.16 -3.32 28.60
CA LYS A 175 9.98 -4.13 28.95
C LYS A 175 10.36 -5.45 29.63
N LEU A 176 11.56 -5.55 30.19
CA LEU A 176 12.04 -6.74 30.90
C LEU A 176 12.61 -6.37 32.27
N ASN A 177 12.38 -7.22 33.26
CA ASN A 177 13.00 -7.09 34.59
C ASN A 177 14.39 -7.73 34.62
N LEU A 178 15.32 -7.18 33.85
CA LEU A 178 16.66 -7.76 33.69
C LEU A 178 17.60 -7.40 34.85
N PRO A 179 18.36 -8.38 35.38
CA PRO A 179 19.46 -8.11 36.31
C PRO A 179 20.62 -7.37 35.63
N CYS A 180 21.40 -6.64 36.44
CA CYS A 180 22.66 -6.06 35.98
C CYS A 180 23.60 -7.16 35.46
N GLY A 181 24.34 -6.89 34.39
CA GLY A 181 25.23 -7.88 33.78
C GLY A 181 24.56 -8.88 32.84
N SER A 182 23.25 -8.76 32.58
CA SER A 182 22.54 -9.66 31.65
C SER A 182 23.19 -9.69 30.27
N VAL A 183 23.15 -10.88 29.64
CA VAL A 183 23.69 -11.13 28.30
C VAL A 183 22.56 -11.04 27.26
N ILE A 184 22.74 -10.17 26.27
CA ILE A 184 21.82 -9.93 25.16
C ILE A 184 22.41 -10.53 23.88
N LEU A 185 21.64 -11.36 23.19
CA LEU A 185 22.06 -12.02 21.95
C LEU A 185 21.29 -11.47 20.74
N ASP A 186 22.00 -11.24 19.64
CA ASP A 186 21.42 -11.07 18.31
C ASP A 186 21.98 -12.12 17.34
N PRO A 187 21.22 -13.19 17.02
CA PRO A 187 21.66 -14.25 16.12
C PRO A 187 21.67 -13.85 14.63
N PHE A 188 21.09 -12.69 14.27
CA PHE A 188 21.08 -12.13 12.92
C PHE A 188 21.42 -10.63 12.99
N ALA A 189 22.65 -10.33 13.40
CA ALA A 189 23.03 -9.00 13.84
C ALA A 189 23.02 -7.93 12.74
N GLY A 190 23.23 -8.31 11.47
CA GLY A 190 23.27 -7.40 10.34
C GLY A 190 24.17 -6.21 10.62
N SER A 191 23.59 -5.01 10.69
CA SER A 191 24.36 -3.77 10.94
C SER A 191 24.77 -3.51 12.40
N GLY A 192 24.54 -4.46 13.31
CA GLY A 192 24.90 -4.35 14.73
C GLY A 192 23.98 -3.45 15.55
N THR A 193 22.71 -3.32 15.18
CA THR A 193 21.80 -2.39 15.88
C THR A 193 21.50 -2.81 17.31
N THR A 194 21.38 -4.10 17.58
CA THR A 194 21.22 -4.60 18.96
C THR A 194 22.42 -4.24 19.82
N GLY A 195 23.64 -4.50 19.34
CA GLY A 195 24.88 -4.11 20.03
C GLY A 195 24.96 -2.60 20.27
N LYS A 196 24.61 -1.78 19.26
CA LYS A 196 24.61 -0.33 19.41
C LYS A 196 23.60 0.15 20.46
N ALA A 197 22.39 -0.41 20.48
CA ALA A 197 21.38 -0.10 21.49
C ALA A 197 21.86 -0.48 22.90
N VAL A 198 22.53 -1.62 23.06
CA VAL A 198 23.12 -2.03 24.34
C VAL A 198 24.19 -1.04 24.82
N ILE A 199 25.09 -0.60 23.93
CA ILE A 199 26.09 0.43 24.25
C ILE A 199 25.41 1.72 24.74
N ASN A 200 24.38 2.20 24.03
CA ASN A 200 23.64 3.40 24.41
C ASN A 200 22.93 3.26 25.78
N LEU A 201 22.46 2.06 26.12
CA LEU A 201 21.84 1.79 27.42
C LEU A 201 22.89 1.79 28.54
N ASN A 202 24.06 1.21 28.30
CA ASN A 202 25.14 1.16 29.28
C ASN A 202 25.80 2.52 29.51
N SER A 203 25.78 3.43 28.53
CA SER A 203 26.33 4.78 28.69
C SER A 203 25.47 5.73 29.53
N LYS A 204 24.27 5.30 29.98
CA LYS A 204 23.40 6.11 30.85
C LYS A 204 23.94 6.08 32.28
N LEU A 205 23.65 7.13 33.06
CA LEU A 205 24.15 7.32 34.44
C LEU A 205 23.89 6.11 35.37
N TRP A 206 22.82 5.35 35.12
CA TRP A 206 22.44 4.13 35.83
C TRP A 206 22.38 2.91 34.91
N GLY A 207 23.34 2.80 33.97
CA GLY A 207 23.42 1.70 33.03
C GLY A 207 23.46 0.33 33.71
N LYS A 208 22.81 -0.67 33.11
CA LYS A 208 22.70 -2.04 33.67
C LYS A 208 23.90 -2.95 33.33
N ASN A 209 24.98 -2.39 32.78
CA ASN A 209 26.21 -3.10 32.38
C ASN A 209 25.93 -4.39 31.59
N PHE A 210 25.00 -4.33 30.63
CA PHE A 210 24.67 -5.48 29.79
C PHE A 210 25.85 -5.87 28.90
N SER A 211 26.01 -7.18 28.68
CA SER A 211 26.89 -7.71 27.63
C SER A 211 26.08 -8.01 26.37
N CYS A 212 26.70 -7.90 25.19
CA CYS A 212 26.02 -8.22 23.93
C CYS A 212 26.86 -9.18 23.07
N VAL A 213 26.22 -10.24 22.59
CA VAL A 213 26.77 -11.18 21.60
C VAL A 213 26.02 -11.00 20.29
N MET A 214 26.75 -10.85 19.19
CA MET A 214 26.21 -10.66 17.84
C MET A 214 26.75 -11.75 16.92
N ILE A 215 25.87 -12.39 16.14
CA ILE A 215 26.24 -13.38 15.14
C ILE A 215 25.84 -12.85 13.77
N GLU A 216 26.79 -12.88 12.82
CA GLU A 216 26.58 -12.43 11.45
C GLU A 216 27.46 -13.26 10.50
N ARG A 217 26.93 -13.58 9.32
CA ARG A 217 27.62 -14.39 8.31
C ARG A 217 28.39 -13.52 7.31
N SER A 218 27.87 -12.35 6.95
CA SER A 218 28.50 -11.48 5.97
C SER A 218 29.69 -10.73 6.57
N GLU A 219 30.87 -10.88 5.94
CA GLU A 219 32.07 -10.16 6.34
C GLU A 219 31.90 -8.64 6.26
N GLU A 220 31.14 -8.15 5.26
CA GLU A 220 30.81 -6.72 5.13
C GLU A 220 30.05 -6.22 6.37
N TYR A 221 29.06 -6.98 6.82
CA TYR A 221 28.28 -6.62 8.00
C TYR A 221 29.10 -6.74 9.29
N VAL A 222 29.97 -7.74 9.41
CA VAL A 222 30.90 -7.85 10.55
C VAL A 222 31.80 -6.61 10.65
N GLN A 223 32.29 -6.09 9.52
CA GLN A 223 33.08 -4.87 9.52
C GLN A 223 32.24 -3.64 9.93
N ILE A 224 31.00 -3.53 9.45
CA ILE A 224 30.07 -2.47 9.89
C ILE A 224 29.81 -2.55 11.40
N ILE A 225 29.60 -3.76 11.93
CA ILE A 225 29.42 -4.01 13.37
C ILE A 225 30.65 -3.52 14.14
N ARG A 226 31.86 -3.89 13.67
CA ARG A 226 33.12 -3.48 14.29
C ARG A 226 33.21 -1.97 14.46
N ASP A 227 32.96 -1.23 13.37
CA ASP A 227 33.09 0.22 13.34
C ASP A 227 31.98 0.89 14.18
N ARG A 228 30.74 0.39 14.08
CA ARG A 228 29.57 1.00 14.76
C ARG A 228 29.56 0.75 16.26
N CYS A 229 30.03 -0.42 16.68
CA CYS A 229 30.03 -0.86 18.07
C CYS A 229 31.41 -0.75 18.75
N ASN A 230 32.42 -0.24 18.02
CA ASN A 230 33.80 -0.07 18.50
C ASN A 230 34.40 -1.36 19.08
N ILE A 231 34.27 -2.47 18.34
CA ILE A 231 34.68 -3.81 18.78
C ILE A 231 36.13 -4.09 18.39
N GLY A 232 36.96 -4.56 19.33
CA GLY A 232 38.35 -4.92 19.07
C GLY A 232 38.47 -6.20 18.25
N GLY A 233 39.59 -6.40 17.55
CA GLY A 233 39.80 -7.62 16.75
C GLY A 233 39.81 -8.92 17.55
N LYS A 234 40.20 -8.86 18.82
CA LYS A 234 40.22 -9.97 19.78
C LYS A 234 38.82 -10.39 20.27
N ASP A 235 37.83 -9.53 20.09
CA ASP A 235 36.44 -9.76 20.48
C ASP A 235 35.60 -10.35 19.32
N ILE A 236 36.23 -10.62 18.17
CA ILE A 236 35.61 -11.23 16.99
C ILE A 236 36.15 -12.65 16.83
N VAL A 237 35.26 -13.63 16.87
CA VAL A 237 35.59 -15.05 16.74
C VAL A 237 34.95 -15.59 15.47
N SER A 238 35.78 -16.15 14.58
CA SER A 238 35.29 -16.90 13.43
C SER A 238 34.95 -18.32 13.84
N VAL A 239 33.82 -18.81 13.36
CA VAL A 239 33.31 -20.15 13.66
C VAL A 239 32.92 -20.85 12.36
N PRO A 240 33.15 -22.15 12.22
CA PRO A 240 32.82 -22.88 10.99
C PRO A 240 31.31 -22.87 10.74
N PHE A 241 30.94 -22.87 9.45
CA PHE A 241 29.55 -23.09 9.05
C PHE A 241 29.15 -24.54 9.33
N ILE A 242 27.96 -24.73 9.89
CA ILE A 242 27.43 -26.05 10.23
C ILE A 242 26.17 -26.25 9.38
N GLN A 243 26.15 -27.34 8.62
CA GLN A 243 24.93 -27.78 7.95
C GLN A 243 23.96 -28.37 8.99
N PHE A 244 22.68 -28.09 8.83
CA PHE A 244 21.63 -28.58 9.73
C PHE A 244 20.43 -29.09 8.92
N GLN A 245 19.75 -30.08 9.47
CA GLN A 245 18.52 -30.60 8.90
C GLN A 245 17.36 -29.65 9.19
N VAL A 246 16.68 -29.22 8.13
CA VAL A 246 15.56 -28.28 8.22
C VAL A 246 14.32 -28.98 8.78
N THR A 247 13.61 -28.30 9.68
CA THR A 247 12.32 -28.75 10.20
C THR A 247 11.28 -28.68 9.07
N GLU A 248 10.64 -29.80 8.76
CA GLU A 248 9.58 -29.83 7.76
C GLU A 248 8.34 -29.09 8.27
N ILE A 249 7.82 -28.16 7.46
CA ILE A 249 6.63 -27.38 7.77
C ILE A 249 5.48 -27.85 6.89
N LYS A 250 4.38 -28.25 7.53
CA LYS A 250 3.14 -28.66 6.86
C LYS A 250 1.98 -27.87 7.45
N GLU A 251 1.33 -27.09 6.61
CA GLU A 251 0.14 -26.35 7.03
C GLU A 251 -1.02 -27.30 7.31
N GLU A 252 -1.83 -26.93 8.30
CA GLU A 252 -3.00 -27.70 8.70
C GLU A 252 -4.15 -27.48 7.70
N LYS A 253 -5.02 -28.48 7.56
CA LYS A 253 -6.31 -28.28 6.89
C LYS A 253 -7.31 -27.72 7.90
N ILE A 254 -8.13 -26.76 7.48
CA ILE A 254 -9.21 -26.27 8.35
C ILE A 254 -10.27 -27.38 8.50
N ASP A 255 -10.58 -27.77 9.73
CA ASP A 255 -11.65 -28.72 10.03
C ASP A 255 -13.01 -28.02 10.04
N ILE A 256 -13.67 -28.02 8.87
CA ILE A 256 -14.96 -27.38 8.64
C ILE A 256 -16.07 -27.97 9.54
N LYS A 257 -15.95 -29.25 9.95
CA LYS A 257 -17.01 -29.97 10.69
C LYS A 257 -17.12 -29.56 12.16
N LYS A 258 -16.10 -28.92 12.71
CA LYS A 258 -16.07 -28.46 14.12
C LYS A 258 -16.60 -27.04 14.30
N ILE A 259 -17.02 -26.38 13.21
CA ILE A 259 -17.47 -25.00 13.27
C ILE A 259 -18.98 -24.98 13.52
N THR A 260 -19.36 -24.48 14.69
CA THR A 260 -20.77 -24.30 15.06
C THR A 260 -21.44 -23.26 14.17
N GLU A 261 -22.61 -23.61 13.63
CA GLU A 261 -23.40 -22.76 12.74
C GLU A 261 -23.87 -21.49 13.46
N SER A 262 -23.25 -20.36 13.14
CA SER A 262 -23.87 -19.04 13.26
C SER A 262 -23.63 -18.32 11.94
N PRO A 263 -24.62 -18.30 11.03
CA PRO A 263 -24.40 -17.79 9.68
C PRO A 263 -24.02 -16.31 9.72
N ILE A 264 -23.01 -15.93 8.93
CA ILE A 264 -22.76 -14.50 8.68
C ILE A 264 -24.04 -13.87 8.12
N GLU A 265 -24.54 -12.88 8.86
CA GLU A 265 -25.63 -12.03 8.41
C GLU A 265 -25.13 -11.09 7.30
N ILE A 266 -25.83 -11.10 6.16
CA ILE A 266 -25.50 -10.30 4.98
C ILE A 266 -26.56 -9.22 4.83
N LEU A 267 -26.27 -8.03 5.34
CA LEU A 267 -27.14 -6.86 5.22
C LEU A 267 -27.00 -6.17 3.86
N ASP A 268 -25.79 -6.17 3.30
CA ASP A 268 -25.47 -5.62 1.99
C ASP A 268 -24.61 -6.62 1.20
N LYS A 269 -25.00 -6.92 -0.03
CA LYS A 269 -24.24 -7.85 -0.88
C LYS A 269 -22.89 -7.27 -1.35
N ARG A 270 -22.68 -5.95 -1.23
CA ARG A 270 -21.41 -5.27 -1.59
C ARG A 270 -20.31 -5.44 -0.54
N GLY A 271 -20.66 -5.79 0.69
CA GLY A 271 -19.65 -6.02 1.70
C GLY A 271 -20.21 -6.40 3.07
N ILE A 272 -19.35 -6.98 3.87
CA ILE A 272 -19.65 -7.50 5.21
C ILE A 272 -18.64 -6.89 6.17
N VAL A 273 -19.09 -6.32 7.29
CA VAL A 273 -18.23 -5.98 8.43
C VAL A 273 -18.79 -6.64 9.67
N LYS A 274 -18.04 -7.56 10.29
CA LYS A 274 -18.40 -8.20 11.56
C LYS A 274 -17.19 -8.26 12.48
N ILE A 275 -17.31 -7.62 13.65
CA ILE A 275 -16.30 -7.68 14.70
C ILE A 275 -16.97 -8.29 15.92
N VAL A 276 -16.42 -9.40 16.38
CA VAL A 276 -16.95 -10.15 17.52
C VAL A 276 -16.07 -9.96 18.74
N ASN A 277 -16.58 -10.33 19.91
CA ASN A 277 -15.85 -10.20 21.16
C ASN A 277 -15.22 -11.52 21.64
N ASP A 278 -15.66 -12.63 21.07
CA ASP A 278 -15.32 -13.99 21.50
C ASP A 278 -14.74 -14.80 20.34
N LYS A 279 -13.69 -15.59 20.63
CA LYS A 279 -12.99 -16.43 19.66
C LYS A 279 -13.89 -17.50 19.02
N LYS A 280 -14.87 -18.04 19.75
CA LYS A 280 -15.85 -19.02 19.26
C LYS A 280 -16.73 -18.42 18.16
N ASP A 281 -17.23 -17.21 18.37
CA ASP A 281 -18.04 -16.49 17.37
C ASP A 281 -17.20 -16.19 16.13
N TYR A 282 -15.92 -15.86 16.31
CA TYR A 282 -15.01 -15.62 15.19
C TYR A 282 -14.82 -16.89 14.36
N TYR A 283 -14.66 -18.05 15.00
CA TYR A 283 -14.58 -19.31 14.27
C TYR A 283 -15.88 -19.64 13.53
N ALA A 284 -17.05 -19.28 14.05
CA ALA A 284 -18.32 -19.40 13.31
C ALA A 284 -18.36 -18.53 12.04
N LEU A 285 -17.84 -17.28 12.12
CA LEU A 285 -17.65 -16.43 10.94
C LEU A 285 -16.69 -17.09 9.94
N LEU A 286 -15.57 -17.64 10.42
CA LEU A 286 -14.59 -18.33 9.57
C LEU A 286 -15.23 -19.53 8.85
N GLY A 287 -16.06 -20.33 9.53
CA GLY A 287 -16.77 -21.44 8.89
C GLY A 287 -17.80 -21.00 7.88
N SER A 288 -18.49 -19.88 8.12
CA SER A 288 -19.40 -19.30 7.13
C SER A 288 -18.67 -18.92 5.83
N LEU A 289 -17.40 -18.50 5.90
CA LEU A 289 -16.59 -18.24 4.70
C LEU A 289 -16.14 -19.53 4.00
N LEU A 290 -16.08 -20.66 4.71
CA LEU A 290 -15.73 -21.95 4.14
C LEU A 290 -16.93 -22.66 3.49
N ASP A 291 -18.16 -22.24 3.81
CA ASP A 291 -19.36 -22.66 3.10
C ASP A 291 -19.38 -22.04 1.69
N PRO A 292 -19.34 -22.84 0.60
CA PRO A 292 -19.39 -22.33 -0.76
C PRO A 292 -20.63 -21.48 -1.07
N SER A 293 -21.75 -21.72 -0.37
CA SER A 293 -23.03 -21.01 -0.59
C SER A 293 -22.93 -19.50 -0.31
N ILE A 294 -21.96 -19.07 0.51
CA ILE A 294 -21.80 -17.65 0.84
C ILE A 294 -21.48 -16.81 -0.39
N LYS A 295 -20.76 -17.37 -1.37
CA LYS A 295 -20.39 -16.67 -2.60
C LYS A 295 -21.59 -16.38 -3.49
N ASP A 296 -22.65 -17.18 -3.40
CA ASP A 296 -23.92 -16.93 -4.12
C ASP A 296 -24.77 -15.82 -3.46
N ARG A 297 -24.49 -15.55 -2.18
CA ARG A 297 -25.23 -14.57 -1.37
C ARG A 297 -24.62 -13.18 -1.40
N ILE A 298 -23.34 -13.04 -1.78
CA ILE A 298 -22.62 -11.77 -1.91
C ILE A 298 -22.28 -11.45 -3.37
N ARG A 299 -21.84 -10.22 -3.63
CA ARG A 299 -21.31 -9.86 -4.95
C ARG A 299 -19.87 -10.38 -5.13
N PRO A 300 -19.46 -10.76 -6.35
CA PRO A 300 -18.08 -11.11 -6.68
C PRO A 300 -17.01 -10.03 -6.40
N ASP A 301 -17.41 -8.75 -6.28
CA ASP A 301 -16.54 -7.63 -5.94
C ASP A 301 -16.61 -7.23 -4.46
N ALA A 302 -17.30 -8.01 -3.63
CA ALA A 302 -17.56 -7.66 -2.24
C ALA A 302 -16.29 -7.65 -1.38
N LEU A 303 -16.28 -6.75 -0.41
CA LEU A 303 -15.27 -6.70 0.65
C LEU A 303 -15.81 -7.31 1.93
N ILE A 304 -15.03 -8.18 2.55
CA ILE A 304 -15.37 -8.79 3.82
C ILE A 304 -14.35 -8.36 4.85
N PHE A 305 -14.83 -7.83 5.97
CA PHE A 305 -14.04 -7.50 7.14
C PHE A 305 -14.55 -8.33 8.32
N ILE A 306 -13.71 -9.24 8.82
CA ILE A 306 -13.99 -9.98 10.05
C ILE A 306 -12.89 -9.71 11.08
N GLY A 307 -13.24 -9.56 12.35
CA GLY A 307 -12.26 -9.36 13.43
C GLY A 307 -12.78 -9.88 14.76
N SER A 308 -11.88 -10.04 15.72
CA SER A 308 -12.22 -10.46 17.08
C SER A 308 -11.40 -9.72 18.12
N THR A 309 -12.02 -9.19 19.17
CA THR A 309 -11.27 -8.62 20.29
C THR A 309 -10.63 -9.66 21.21
N ASP A 310 -11.15 -10.89 21.21
CA ASP A 310 -10.51 -12.06 21.80
C ASP A 310 -9.80 -12.86 20.70
N PHE A 311 -8.47 -12.84 20.70
CA PHE A 311 -7.66 -13.51 19.71
C PHE A 311 -6.33 -13.99 20.29
N ASP A 312 -5.76 -14.98 19.61
CA ASP A 312 -4.40 -15.47 19.79
C ASP A 312 -3.74 -15.67 18.42
N ASN A 313 -2.50 -16.14 18.42
CA ASN A 313 -1.78 -16.42 17.19
C ASN A 313 -2.40 -17.59 16.40
N GLU A 314 -3.02 -18.57 17.07
CA GLU A 314 -3.71 -19.67 16.41
C GLU A 314 -4.91 -19.19 15.59
N LEU A 315 -5.71 -18.24 16.09
CA LEU A 315 -6.78 -17.62 15.33
C LEU A 315 -6.22 -16.94 14.07
N ILE A 316 -5.15 -16.15 14.20
CA ILE A 316 -4.53 -15.46 13.05
C ILE A 316 -4.01 -16.48 12.02
N TYR A 317 -3.33 -17.53 12.48
CA TYR A 317 -2.86 -18.62 11.63
C TYR A 317 -4.01 -19.31 10.89
N LYS A 318 -5.08 -19.72 11.61
CA LYS A 318 -6.25 -20.38 11.00
C LYS A 318 -6.97 -19.48 10.00
N THR A 319 -7.08 -18.18 10.27
CA THR A 319 -7.60 -17.23 9.29
C THR A 319 -6.73 -17.18 8.05
N SER A 320 -5.39 -17.18 8.20
CA SER A 320 -4.46 -17.13 7.07
C SER A 320 -4.64 -18.26 6.06
N LEU A 321 -5.16 -19.41 6.51
CA LEU A 321 -5.43 -20.58 5.67
C LEU A 321 -6.56 -20.36 4.68
N LEU A 322 -7.41 -19.33 4.84
CA LEU A 322 -8.45 -18.96 3.87
C LEU A 322 -7.91 -18.74 2.45
N ASN A 323 -6.63 -18.35 2.33
CA ASN A 323 -5.94 -18.22 1.06
C ASN A 323 -5.95 -19.52 0.22
N HIS A 324 -6.15 -20.69 0.86
CA HIS A 324 -6.28 -22.00 0.20
C HIS A 324 -7.71 -22.39 -0.17
N TYR A 325 -8.71 -21.61 0.27
CA TYR A 325 -10.13 -21.92 0.14
C TYR A 325 -10.88 -20.92 -0.74
N GLY A 326 -10.19 -20.38 -1.76
CA GLY A 326 -10.78 -19.47 -2.75
C GLY A 326 -11.03 -18.06 -2.23
N TRP A 327 -10.39 -17.67 -1.13
CA TRP A 327 -10.39 -16.31 -0.62
C TRP A 327 -8.99 -15.72 -0.69
N ILE A 328 -8.89 -14.39 -0.64
CA ILE A 328 -7.62 -13.68 -0.57
C ILE A 328 -7.70 -12.69 0.57
N ILE A 329 -6.76 -12.80 1.50
CA ILE A 329 -6.61 -11.81 2.57
C ILE A 329 -5.69 -10.70 2.07
N ARG A 330 -6.22 -9.47 2.03
CA ARG A 330 -5.54 -8.29 1.50
C ARG A 330 -4.81 -7.47 2.55
N ASN A 331 -5.32 -7.44 3.77
CA ASN A 331 -4.67 -6.83 4.92
C ASN A 331 -5.11 -7.56 6.19
N MET A 332 -4.24 -7.56 7.20
CA MET A 332 -4.66 -7.64 8.60
C MET A 332 -4.48 -6.26 9.21
N LEU A 333 -5.60 -5.63 9.56
CA LEU A 333 -5.64 -4.33 10.22
C LEU A 333 -5.42 -4.51 11.72
N ILE A 334 -4.63 -3.61 12.31
CA ILE A 334 -4.44 -3.49 13.75
C ILE A 334 -5.33 -2.35 14.25
N ILE A 335 -6.40 -2.69 14.97
CA ILE A 335 -7.29 -1.71 15.58
C ILE A 335 -6.79 -1.46 17.00
N ASN A 336 -6.17 -0.30 17.24
CA ASN A 336 -5.67 0.09 18.56
C ASN A 336 -6.80 0.73 19.39
N THR A 337 -7.09 0.13 20.55
CA THR A 337 -8.03 0.63 21.54
C THR A 337 -7.30 0.86 22.87
N GLY A 338 -6.71 2.04 23.06
CA GLY A 338 -6.09 2.41 24.34
C GLY A 338 -4.78 1.68 24.65
N GLY A 339 -4.00 1.31 23.65
CA GLY A 339 -2.69 0.65 23.80
C GLY A 339 -2.75 -0.87 23.76
N VAL A 340 -3.94 -1.47 23.75
CA VAL A 340 -4.16 -2.85 23.30
C VAL A 340 -4.72 -2.83 21.88
N PHE A 341 -4.67 -3.97 21.19
CA PHE A 341 -5.18 -4.05 19.82
C PHE A 341 -5.97 -5.31 19.60
N PHE A 342 -6.70 -5.34 18.48
CA PHE A 342 -7.26 -6.55 17.92
C PHE A 342 -7.15 -6.56 16.38
N PRO A 343 -7.04 -7.75 15.75
CA PRO A 343 -6.93 -7.87 14.30
C PRO A 343 -8.30 -7.79 13.62
N VAL A 344 -8.36 -7.11 12.48
CA VAL A 344 -9.47 -7.16 11.52
C VAL A 344 -8.93 -7.53 10.14
N PHE A 345 -9.45 -8.58 9.53
CA PHE A 345 -8.96 -9.12 8.27
C PHE A 345 -9.79 -8.59 7.11
N MET A 346 -9.13 -7.95 6.14
CA MET A 346 -9.74 -7.58 4.87
C MET A 346 -9.64 -8.76 3.90
N ILE A 347 -10.77 -9.35 3.56
CA ILE A 347 -10.91 -10.58 2.78
C ILE A 347 -11.70 -10.27 1.50
N VAL A 348 -11.26 -10.84 0.38
CA VAL A 348 -11.92 -10.70 -0.92
C VAL A 348 -11.99 -12.05 -1.62
N ASP A 349 -12.96 -12.23 -2.49
CA ASP A 349 -13.05 -13.44 -3.33
C ASP A 349 -11.81 -13.53 -4.26
N ASP A 350 -11.23 -14.72 -4.40
CA ASP A 350 -10.21 -15.06 -5.42
C ASP A 350 -10.84 -15.16 -6.83
N ASN A 351 -11.68 -14.19 -7.14
CA ASN A 351 -12.32 -14.06 -8.42
C ASN A 351 -11.35 -13.41 -9.42
N LYS A 352 -11.04 -14.10 -10.52
CA LYS A 352 -10.20 -13.53 -11.59
C LYS A 352 -10.98 -12.68 -12.60
N LYS A 353 -12.32 -12.71 -12.56
CA LYS A 353 -13.18 -12.02 -13.54
C LYS A 353 -13.49 -10.58 -13.15
N TYR A 354 -13.64 -10.30 -11.85
CA TYR A 354 -14.00 -8.99 -11.33
C TYR A 354 -12.98 -8.49 -10.29
N GLU A 355 -12.58 -7.22 -10.44
CA GLU A 355 -11.87 -6.49 -9.39
C GLU A 355 -12.81 -6.20 -8.21
N TYR A 356 -12.32 -6.34 -6.98
CA TYR A 356 -13.09 -6.02 -5.78
C TYR A 356 -13.19 -4.51 -5.58
N LEU A 357 -14.29 -4.05 -4.98
CA LEU A 357 -14.58 -2.65 -4.78
C LEU A 357 -13.98 -2.16 -3.45
N PHE A 358 -12.82 -1.50 -3.51
CA PHE A 358 -12.23 -0.83 -2.34
C PHE A 358 -12.09 0.67 -2.58
N ASN A 359 -13.07 1.44 -2.09
CA ASN A 359 -13.05 2.88 -2.24
C ASN A 359 -12.22 3.55 -1.15
N LEU A 360 -10.91 3.63 -1.40
CA LEU A 360 -9.94 4.27 -0.53
C LEU A 360 -10.21 5.76 -0.31
N ASP A 361 -10.78 6.46 -1.31
CA ASP A 361 -11.03 7.90 -1.23
C ASP A 361 -12.09 8.26 -0.17
N ASN A 362 -12.94 7.30 0.20
CA ASN A 362 -13.94 7.51 1.24
C ASN A 362 -13.36 7.52 2.65
N ILE A 363 -12.13 7.02 2.82
CA ILE A 363 -11.49 6.79 4.11
C ILE A 363 -10.08 7.41 4.17
N ARG A 364 -9.76 8.32 3.25
CA ARG A 364 -8.48 9.05 3.26
C ARG A 364 -8.37 9.90 4.52
N ILE A 365 -7.17 9.95 5.09
CA ILE A 365 -6.86 10.78 6.25
C ILE A 365 -6.60 12.20 5.73
N PRO A 366 -7.41 13.20 6.12
CA PRO A 366 -7.21 14.57 5.69
C PRO A 366 -5.84 15.11 6.15
N HIS A 367 -5.31 16.07 5.40
CA HIS A 367 -4.08 16.75 5.82
C HIS A 367 -4.37 17.67 7.01
N LYS A 368 -3.43 17.76 7.97
CA LYS A 368 -3.53 18.67 9.13
C LYS A 368 -3.49 20.16 8.76
N SER A 369 -3.14 20.47 7.51
CA SER A 369 -3.05 21.82 6.98
C SER A 369 -3.60 21.82 5.57
N ASN A 370 -4.74 22.48 5.34
CA ASN A 370 -5.08 22.96 4.01
C ASN A 370 -4.07 24.05 3.70
N VAL A 371 -3.09 23.75 2.84
CA VAL A 371 -2.13 24.77 2.43
C VAL A 371 -2.77 25.51 1.26
N ASP A 372 -3.46 26.60 1.55
CA ASP A 372 -3.76 27.60 0.52
C ASP A 372 -2.44 28.23 0.10
N ILE A 373 -1.97 27.84 -1.08
CA ILE A 373 -0.75 28.37 -1.67
C ILE A 373 -1.17 29.58 -2.51
N ASP A 374 -0.67 30.76 -2.17
CA ASP A 374 -0.72 31.93 -3.06
C ASP A 374 0.38 31.78 -4.12
N TRP A 375 -0.02 31.82 -5.39
CA TRP A 375 0.86 31.59 -6.54
C TRP A 375 1.21 32.87 -7.30
N LYS A 376 0.73 34.03 -6.84
CA LYS A 376 0.90 35.31 -7.56
C LYS A 376 2.36 35.70 -7.81
N ASP A 377 3.29 35.26 -6.97
CA ASP A 377 4.72 35.59 -7.07
C ASP A 377 5.53 34.58 -7.93
N ILE A 378 4.88 33.58 -8.51
CA ILE A 378 5.54 32.52 -9.29
C ILE A 378 5.35 32.78 -10.79
N ASN A 379 6.47 32.92 -11.51
CA ASN A 379 6.45 32.97 -12.96
C ASN A 379 6.50 31.55 -13.55
N PHE A 380 5.43 31.15 -14.24
CA PHE A 380 5.30 29.83 -14.85
C PHE A 380 5.86 29.76 -16.28
N VAL A 381 6.23 30.89 -16.89
CA VAL A 381 6.90 30.90 -18.20
C VAL A 381 8.26 30.20 -18.08
N GLY A 382 8.56 29.30 -19.03
CA GLY A 382 9.76 28.48 -19.03
C GLY A 382 9.60 27.12 -18.34
N TYR A 383 8.48 26.84 -17.67
CA TYR A 383 8.22 25.52 -17.09
C TYR A 383 8.12 24.46 -18.18
N LYS A 384 8.75 23.31 -17.94
CA LYS A 384 8.67 22.13 -18.82
C LYS A 384 7.26 21.55 -18.80
N VAL A 385 6.81 21.11 -19.96
CA VAL A 385 5.59 20.35 -20.18
C VAL A 385 5.97 19.00 -20.77
N ILE A 386 5.48 17.90 -20.20
CA ILE A 386 5.78 16.55 -20.66
C ILE A 386 4.47 15.82 -20.94
N ASP A 387 4.32 15.35 -22.17
CA ASP A 387 3.22 14.50 -22.58
C ASP A 387 3.66 13.05 -22.65
N LYS A 388 3.09 12.22 -21.78
CA LYS A 388 3.25 10.75 -21.78
C LYS A 388 1.94 10.01 -22.02
N LEU A 389 0.88 10.74 -22.38
CA LEU A 389 -0.44 10.15 -22.65
C LEU A 389 -0.45 9.44 -24.01
N HIS A 390 0.37 9.95 -24.92
CA HIS A 390 0.62 9.43 -26.25
C HIS A 390 1.68 8.31 -26.24
N LYS A 391 1.75 7.51 -27.31
CA LYS A 391 2.72 6.39 -27.41
C LYS A 391 4.17 6.86 -27.38
N ASN A 392 4.43 8.05 -27.91
CA ASN A 392 5.75 8.69 -27.90
C ASN A 392 5.70 9.88 -26.93
N GLU A 393 6.72 9.97 -26.07
CA GLU A 393 6.87 11.11 -25.17
C GLU A 393 7.16 12.39 -25.97
N LEU A 394 6.42 13.45 -25.70
CA LEU A 394 6.61 14.76 -26.31
C LEU A 394 6.88 15.80 -25.22
N ASN A 395 7.96 16.57 -25.38
CA ASN A 395 8.30 17.65 -24.46
C ASN A 395 7.93 19.01 -25.07
N GLY A 396 7.65 19.95 -24.18
CA GLY A 396 7.38 21.34 -24.52
C GLY A 396 7.69 22.27 -23.36
N VAL A 397 7.47 23.56 -23.59
CA VAL A 397 7.74 24.62 -22.63
C VAL A 397 6.59 25.63 -22.65
N ILE A 398 6.18 26.09 -21.46
CA ILE A 398 5.23 27.19 -21.34
C ILE A 398 5.89 28.48 -21.81
N ILE A 399 5.37 29.11 -22.86
CA ILE A 399 5.90 30.35 -23.42
C ILE A 399 5.16 31.60 -22.96
N SER A 400 3.90 31.47 -22.54
CA SER A 400 3.14 32.57 -21.94
C SER A 400 1.94 32.05 -21.14
N VAL A 401 1.52 32.80 -20.13
CA VAL A 401 0.28 32.57 -19.38
C VAL A 401 -0.81 33.49 -19.93
N ILE A 402 -1.99 32.93 -20.22
CA ILE A 402 -3.13 33.64 -20.84
C ILE A 402 -4.10 34.10 -19.76
N GLU A 403 -4.44 33.21 -18.83
CA GLU A 403 -5.38 33.47 -17.74
C GLU A 403 -4.89 32.77 -16.47
N ASN A 404 -5.14 33.39 -15.32
CA ASN A 404 -4.86 32.84 -13.99
C ASN A 404 -6.16 32.60 -13.22
N TYR A 405 -6.14 31.59 -12.35
CA TYR A 405 -7.10 31.44 -11.25
C TYR A 405 -6.98 32.59 -10.23
N PRO A 406 -8.00 32.81 -9.38
CA PRO A 406 -7.97 33.89 -8.37
C PRO A 406 -6.77 33.85 -7.40
N ASN A 407 -6.20 32.66 -7.16
CA ASN A 407 -5.01 32.46 -6.33
C ASN A 407 -3.69 32.70 -7.09
N GLY A 408 -3.73 33.19 -8.32
CA GLY A 408 -2.55 33.46 -9.16
C GLY A 408 -1.99 32.24 -9.91
N PHE A 409 -2.58 31.05 -9.78
CA PHE A 409 -2.13 29.86 -10.51
C PHE A 409 -2.56 29.93 -11.98
N PRO A 410 -1.75 29.48 -12.96
CA PRO A 410 -2.13 29.52 -14.37
C PRO A 410 -3.33 28.61 -14.63
N LYS A 411 -4.29 29.12 -15.39
CA LYS A 411 -5.49 28.41 -15.86
C LYS A 411 -5.38 28.06 -17.34
N TRP A 412 -4.88 29.00 -18.15
CA TRP A 412 -4.63 28.80 -19.58
C TRP A 412 -3.22 29.25 -19.93
N VAL A 413 -2.52 28.45 -20.72
CA VAL A 413 -1.14 28.75 -21.16
C VAL A 413 -0.94 28.45 -22.64
N ASN A 414 0.01 29.13 -23.26
CA ASN A 414 0.57 28.73 -24.54
C ASN A 414 1.79 27.82 -24.30
N VAL A 415 1.82 26.68 -24.97
CA VAL A 415 2.92 25.71 -24.94
C VAL A 415 3.54 25.61 -26.32
N GLN A 416 4.87 25.72 -26.37
CA GLN A 416 5.66 25.36 -27.55
C GLN A 416 6.22 23.96 -27.36
N TRP A 417 5.94 23.08 -28.31
CA TRP A 417 6.39 21.69 -28.30
C TRP A 417 7.66 21.51 -29.13
N ASP A 418 8.47 20.52 -28.78
CA ASP A 418 9.73 20.21 -29.46
C ASP A 418 9.56 19.85 -30.94
N ASN A 419 8.36 19.39 -31.33
CA ASN A 419 8.02 19.11 -32.72
C ASN A 419 7.63 20.37 -33.52
N GLY A 420 7.79 21.57 -32.95
CA GLY A 420 7.48 22.85 -33.58
C GLY A 420 6.01 23.28 -33.49
N ARG A 421 5.13 22.46 -32.89
CA ARG A 421 3.72 22.81 -32.68
C ARG A 421 3.60 23.82 -31.54
N ASN A 422 2.66 24.76 -31.69
CA ASN A 422 2.16 25.57 -30.57
C ASN A 422 0.73 25.13 -30.23
N SER A 423 0.40 25.09 -28.93
CA SER A 423 -0.98 24.84 -28.48
C SER A 423 -1.34 25.70 -27.27
N GLN A 424 -2.64 25.92 -27.11
CA GLN A 424 -3.21 26.46 -25.88
C GLN A 424 -3.68 25.30 -25.01
N GLU A 425 -3.17 25.23 -23.78
CA GLU A 425 -3.45 24.15 -22.85
C GLU A 425 -4.16 24.67 -21.61
N PHE A 426 -5.20 23.95 -21.20
CA PHE A 426 -5.91 24.18 -19.95
C PHE A 426 -5.18 23.51 -18.80
N ILE A 427 -5.10 24.17 -17.65
CA ILE A 427 -4.39 23.67 -16.47
C ILE A 427 -5.38 23.45 -15.33
N ILE A 428 -5.26 22.32 -14.64
CA ILE A 428 -6.01 22.05 -13.41
C ILE A 428 -5.09 22.24 -12.20
N TYR A 429 -5.49 23.13 -11.28
CA TYR A 429 -4.76 23.34 -10.02
C TYR A 429 -5.13 22.31 -8.93
N ASP A 430 -6.38 21.84 -8.91
CA ASP A 430 -6.90 20.85 -7.95
C ASP A 430 -8.04 20.01 -8.56
N ASP A 431 -8.23 18.78 -8.09
CA ASP A 431 -9.26 17.84 -8.56
C ASP A 431 -10.70 18.38 -8.36
N ILE A 432 -10.90 19.37 -7.48
CA ILE A 432 -12.16 20.09 -7.28
C ILE A 432 -12.56 20.92 -8.51
N VAL A 433 -11.60 21.31 -9.33
CA VAL A 433 -11.76 22.26 -10.44
C VAL A 433 -12.04 21.53 -11.76
N VAL A 434 -12.09 20.20 -11.74
CA VAL A 434 -12.47 19.40 -12.91
C VAL A 434 -13.92 19.72 -13.27
N PRO A 435 -14.21 20.15 -14.51
CA PRO A 435 -15.58 20.43 -14.96
C PRO A 435 -16.48 19.20 -14.79
N ASN A 436 -17.71 19.43 -14.35
CA ASN A 436 -18.67 18.33 -14.14
C ASN A 436 -19.16 17.76 -15.49
N VAL A 437 -19.37 16.44 -15.52
CA VAL A 437 -20.03 15.73 -16.62
C VAL A 437 -21.31 15.07 -16.12
N LYS A 438 -22.40 15.22 -16.89
CA LYS A 438 -23.67 14.56 -16.65
C LYS A 438 -23.81 13.35 -17.56
N PHE A 439 -24.37 12.27 -17.01
CA PHE A 439 -24.73 11.08 -17.77
C PHE A 439 -26.25 11.06 -17.91
N VAL A 440 -26.74 10.94 -19.14
CA VAL A 440 -28.17 10.82 -19.43
C VAL A 440 -28.47 9.57 -20.25
N CYS A 441 -29.66 9.03 -20.16
CA CYS A 441 -30.09 7.93 -21.00
C CYS A 441 -30.12 8.39 -22.46
N ARG A 442 -29.36 7.71 -23.33
CA ARG A 442 -29.34 8.06 -24.76
C ARG A 442 -30.68 7.87 -25.45
N LYS A 443 -31.56 7.00 -24.93
CA LYS A 443 -32.90 6.78 -25.51
C LYS A 443 -33.92 7.84 -25.11
N CYS A 444 -34.04 8.15 -23.81
CA CYS A 444 -35.14 8.98 -23.28
C CYS A 444 -34.69 10.30 -22.66
N GLY A 445 -33.38 10.58 -22.61
CA GLY A 445 -32.83 11.83 -22.06
C GLY A 445 -32.83 11.95 -20.54
N ALA A 446 -33.39 10.97 -19.80
CA ALA A 446 -33.42 11.02 -18.35
C ALA A 446 -32.01 10.99 -17.74
N GLN A 447 -31.75 11.85 -16.75
CA GLN A 447 -30.48 11.87 -16.03
C GLN A 447 -30.25 10.55 -15.27
N LEU A 448 -29.04 10.02 -15.37
CA LEU A 448 -28.63 8.76 -14.76
C LEU A 448 -27.81 9.06 -13.49
N SER A 449 -28.39 8.81 -12.32
CA SER A 449 -27.67 8.88 -11.03
C SER A 449 -26.70 7.70 -10.87
N ASN A 450 -27.07 6.52 -11.39
CA ASN A 450 -26.20 5.37 -11.55
C ASN A 450 -26.20 4.94 -13.01
N TYR A 451 -25.04 5.00 -13.66
CA TYR A 451 -24.88 4.71 -15.08
C TYR A 451 -23.93 3.54 -15.35
N PHE A 452 -23.28 3.00 -14.31
CA PHE A 452 -22.31 1.93 -14.46
C PHE A 452 -22.20 1.05 -13.21
N ASP A 453 -22.31 -0.28 -13.38
CA ASP A 453 -22.05 -1.30 -12.37
C ASP A 453 -21.32 -2.44 -13.09
N PRO A 454 -20.11 -2.81 -12.64
CA PRO A 454 -19.30 -3.80 -13.36
C PRO A 454 -19.90 -5.21 -13.36
N ILE A 455 -20.83 -5.50 -12.44
CA ILE A 455 -21.40 -6.83 -12.20
C ILE A 455 -22.86 -6.89 -12.65
N ASN A 456 -23.68 -5.97 -12.17
CA ASN A 456 -25.13 -6.02 -12.40
C ASN A 456 -25.56 -5.24 -13.63
N SER A 457 -26.61 -5.72 -14.29
CA SER A 457 -27.31 -4.91 -15.30
C SER A 457 -28.01 -3.74 -14.60
N ILE A 458 -27.71 -2.53 -15.06
CA ILE A 458 -28.43 -1.32 -14.66
C ILE A 458 -29.55 -1.06 -15.67
N LYS A 459 -30.69 -0.55 -15.19
CA LYS A 459 -31.78 -0.05 -16.04
C LYS A 459 -31.86 1.47 -15.96
N CYS A 460 -32.27 2.10 -17.06
CA CYS A 460 -32.68 3.50 -17.01
C CYS A 460 -33.88 3.66 -16.04
N PRO A 461 -33.88 4.66 -15.15
CA PRO A 461 -34.98 4.86 -14.20
C PRO A 461 -36.29 5.26 -14.89
N ASN A 462 -36.23 5.85 -16.08
CA ASN A 462 -37.40 6.35 -16.80
C ASN A 462 -37.92 5.35 -17.85
N CYS A 463 -37.07 4.90 -18.78
CA CYS A 463 -37.52 4.01 -19.88
C CYS A 463 -37.22 2.53 -19.64
N HIS A 464 -36.66 2.17 -18.48
CA HIS A 464 -36.37 0.80 -18.03
C HIS A 464 -35.48 -0.09 -18.92
N MET A 465 -34.99 0.43 -20.06
CA MET A 465 -33.99 -0.23 -20.91
C MET A 465 -32.73 -0.54 -20.13
N LYS A 466 -32.12 -1.70 -20.39
CA LYS A 466 -30.88 -2.10 -19.74
C LYS A 466 -29.71 -1.31 -20.34
N LEU A 467 -29.00 -0.57 -19.50
CA LEU A 467 -27.75 0.10 -19.87
C LEU A 467 -26.68 -0.94 -20.23
N TRP A 468 -25.83 -0.60 -21.19
CA TRP A 468 -24.76 -1.43 -21.77
C TRP A 468 -25.22 -2.71 -22.50
N ILE A 469 -26.54 -2.89 -22.64
CA ILE A 469 -27.15 -4.02 -23.34
C ILE A 469 -28.10 -3.49 -24.41
N ASP A 470 -29.18 -2.80 -23.99
CA ASP A 470 -30.21 -2.29 -24.90
C ASP A 470 -29.95 -0.82 -25.27
N THR A 471 -29.32 -0.06 -24.38
CA THR A 471 -28.95 1.34 -24.56
C THR A 471 -27.68 1.64 -23.77
N TYR A 472 -27.12 2.85 -23.87
CA TYR A 472 -25.95 3.28 -23.09
C TYR A 472 -26.06 4.77 -22.75
N PRO A 473 -25.31 5.27 -21.75
CA PRO A 473 -25.33 6.68 -21.40
C PRO A 473 -24.86 7.58 -22.57
N LYS A 474 -25.43 8.77 -22.67
CA LYS A 474 -24.85 9.92 -23.36
C LYS A 474 -24.14 10.80 -22.33
N ILE A 475 -22.93 11.24 -22.66
CA ILE A 475 -22.12 12.13 -21.83
C ILE A 475 -22.41 13.56 -22.24
N ILE A 476 -22.72 14.41 -21.26
CA ILE A 476 -22.98 15.83 -21.46
C ILE A 476 -21.99 16.59 -20.59
N GLU A 477 -21.11 17.33 -21.25
CA GLU A 477 -20.18 18.24 -20.59
C GLU A 477 -20.85 19.58 -20.24
N ASP A 478 -20.29 20.30 -19.28
CA ASP A 478 -20.78 21.61 -18.89
C ASP A 478 -20.66 22.64 -20.03
N ASP A 479 -21.78 23.22 -20.44
CA ASP A 479 -21.84 24.24 -21.50
C ASP A 479 -20.97 25.47 -21.21
N SER A 480 -20.82 25.86 -19.94
CA SER A 480 -19.98 27.01 -19.56
C SER A 480 -18.51 26.74 -19.87
N PHE A 481 -18.04 25.53 -19.56
CA PHE A 481 -16.68 25.09 -19.86
C PHE A 481 -16.46 24.90 -21.37
N LEU A 482 -17.45 24.37 -22.09
CA LEU A 482 -17.36 24.26 -23.56
C LEU A 482 -17.24 25.64 -24.24
N LYS A 483 -17.97 26.64 -23.75
CA LYS A 483 -17.87 28.03 -24.22
C LYS A 483 -16.49 28.61 -23.95
N GLU A 484 -15.92 28.35 -22.78
CA GLU A 484 -14.56 28.77 -22.41
C GLU A 484 -13.52 28.17 -23.37
N ILE A 485 -13.56 26.84 -23.60
CA ILE A 485 -12.67 26.19 -24.57
C ILE A 485 -12.83 26.80 -25.97
N ALA A 486 -14.07 27.04 -26.41
CA ALA A 486 -14.33 27.58 -27.74
C ALA A 486 -13.79 29.01 -27.90
N LEU A 487 -13.80 29.82 -26.84
CA LEU A 487 -13.23 31.17 -26.83
C LEU A 487 -11.71 31.13 -27.08
N HIS A 488 -11.00 30.24 -26.38
CA HIS A 488 -9.55 30.06 -26.52
C HIS A 488 -9.17 29.41 -27.87
N LYS A 489 -9.95 28.44 -28.34
CA LYS A 489 -9.74 27.85 -29.69
C LYS A 489 -9.96 28.83 -30.84
N LYS A 490 -10.78 29.89 -30.67
CA LYS A 490 -10.99 30.93 -31.69
C LYS A 490 -9.88 31.99 -31.70
N SER A 491 -9.26 32.28 -30.56
CA SER A 491 -8.14 33.23 -30.46
C SER A 491 -6.80 32.66 -30.97
N SER A 492 -6.74 31.34 -31.23
CA SER A 492 -5.54 30.60 -31.63
C SER A 492 -5.40 30.35 -33.15
N ASN A 493 -5.94 31.23 -34.00
CA ASN A 493 -5.63 31.31 -35.44
C ASN A 493 -4.16 31.78 -35.64
N MET A 494 -3.21 30.98 -35.16
CA MET A 494 -1.85 31.38 -34.79
C MET A 494 -0.80 30.63 -35.61
N ASN A 495 -1.10 30.36 -36.89
CA ASN A 495 -0.12 29.81 -37.85
C ASN A 495 0.96 30.82 -38.26
N ASN A 496 0.92 32.08 -37.80
CA ASN A 496 1.81 33.16 -38.25
C ASN A 496 2.53 33.93 -37.13
N ILE A 497 2.71 33.36 -35.94
CA ILE A 497 3.65 33.95 -34.97
C ILE A 497 5.03 33.33 -35.21
N LYS A 498 5.80 33.92 -36.14
CA LYS A 498 7.27 33.85 -36.09
C LYS A 498 7.71 34.72 -34.91
N MET A 499 7.96 34.12 -33.75
CA MET A 499 8.63 34.85 -32.66
C MET A 499 10.15 34.80 -32.87
N PRO A 500 10.85 35.94 -32.70
CA PRO A 500 12.31 35.96 -32.73
C PRO A 500 12.84 35.08 -31.60
N GLY A 501 13.98 34.43 -31.84
CA GLY A 501 14.57 33.40 -30.97
C GLY A 501 14.48 33.75 -29.49
N ILE A 502 13.48 33.19 -28.82
CA ILE A 502 13.45 33.15 -27.37
C ILE A 502 14.58 32.19 -27.03
N GLN A 503 15.71 32.74 -26.58
CA GLN A 503 16.69 31.95 -25.86
C GLN A 503 15.90 31.25 -24.76
N VAL A 504 15.79 29.92 -24.85
CA VAL A 504 15.42 29.09 -23.72
C VAL A 504 16.41 29.46 -22.65
N PHE A 505 16.02 30.35 -21.74
CA PHE A 505 16.85 30.70 -20.60
C PHE A 505 17.06 29.38 -19.88
N ALA A 506 18.27 28.82 -20.00
CA ALA A 506 18.71 27.76 -19.12
C ALA A 506 18.40 28.29 -17.72
N MET A 507 17.45 27.65 -17.04
CA MET A 507 17.05 28.05 -15.70
C MET A 507 18.35 28.21 -14.91
N LYS A 508 18.66 29.43 -14.47
CA LYS A 508 19.31 29.58 -13.18
C LYS A 508 18.28 29.00 -12.23
N ASN A 509 18.47 27.73 -11.87
CA ASN A 509 17.80 27.15 -10.72
C ASN A 509 17.90 28.24 -9.65
N LYS A 510 16.76 28.78 -9.21
CA LYS A 510 16.69 29.23 -7.83
C LYS A 510 17.00 27.96 -7.07
N ASN A 511 18.28 27.73 -6.79
CA ASN A 511 18.71 26.96 -5.65
C ASN A 511 17.95 27.63 -4.51
N ARG A 512 16.74 27.13 -4.21
CA ARG A 512 16.22 27.28 -2.87
C ARG A 512 17.32 26.65 -2.05
N ASP A 513 18.08 27.48 -1.33
CA ASP A 513 19.10 27.02 -0.40
C ASP A 513 18.39 26.05 0.55
N TYR A 514 18.43 24.76 0.19
CA TYR A 514 17.76 23.73 0.94
C TYR A 514 18.64 23.48 2.15
N ASN A 515 18.35 24.22 3.23
CA ASN A 515 18.97 24.02 4.54
C ASN A 515 18.26 22.90 5.32
N GLY A 516 17.85 21.85 4.63
CA GLY A 516 17.22 20.68 5.24
C GLY A 516 18.20 19.52 5.42
N LYS A 517 17.75 18.51 6.18
CA LYS A 517 18.54 17.35 6.61
C LYS A 517 19.22 16.55 5.47
N PHE A 518 18.78 16.73 4.22
CA PHE A 518 19.29 16.00 3.05
C PHE A 518 20.25 16.81 2.16
N LYS A 519 20.68 18.02 2.57
CA LYS A 519 21.55 18.91 1.78
C LYS A 519 22.85 18.21 1.32
N ASP A 520 23.43 17.39 2.20
CA ASP A 520 24.71 16.70 1.96
C ASP A 520 24.54 15.19 1.72
N ALA A 521 23.30 14.70 1.57
CA ALA A 521 23.05 13.27 1.37
C ALA A 521 23.41 12.85 -0.06
N ARG A 522 24.25 11.82 -0.21
CA ARG A 522 24.63 11.26 -1.53
C ARG A 522 23.37 10.88 -2.33
N LYS A 523 23.38 11.13 -3.66
CA LYS A 523 22.27 10.92 -4.62
C LYS A 523 21.54 9.57 -4.57
N ILE A 524 22.13 8.58 -3.91
CA ILE A 524 21.74 7.17 -3.96
C ILE A 524 20.55 6.85 -3.03
N ASN A 525 20.25 7.66 -2.01
CA ASN A 525 19.21 7.37 -0.99
C ASN A 525 18.05 8.38 -0.94
N LEU A 526 17.96 9.29 -1.91
CA LEU A 526 17.06 10.44 -1.85
C LEU A 526 15.65 10.20 -2.40
N GLY A 527 15.36 9.00 -2.93
CA GLY A 527 14.03 8.63 -3.43
C GLY A 527 12.98 8.36 -2.33
N ALA A 528 13.40 8.28 -1.06
CA ALA A 528 12.54 7.79 0.01
C ALA A 528 11.56 8.87 0.53
N SER A 529 12.04 9.99 1.07
CA SER A 529 11.13 10.99 1.66
C SER A 529 10.60 11.97 0.61
N PRO A 530 9.34 12.45 0.72
CA PRO A 530 8.83 13.55 -0.10
C PRO A 530 9.75 14.80 -0.04
N GLY A 531 10.33 15.09 1.12
CA GLY A 531 11.28 16.22 1.27
C GLY A 531 12.57 16.04 0.45
N ALA A 532 13.12 14.83 0.37
CA ALA A 532 14.31 14.52 -0.43
C ALA A 532 14.01 14.50 -1.95
N ARG A 533 12.80 14.08 -2.35
CA ARG A 533 12.35 14.20 -3.74
C ARG A 533 12.15 15.66 -4.15
N SER A 534 11.58 16.48 -3.27
CA SER A 534 11.36 17.91 -3.48
C SER A 534 12.65 18.72 -3.66
N SER A 535 13.78 18.23 -3.16
CA SER A 535 15.08 18.91 -3.30
C SER A 535 15.86 18.53 -4.58
N ILE A 536 15.34 17.61 -5.39
CA ILE A 536 16.08 17.00 -6.53
C ILE A 536 15.29 17.05 -7.84
N GLN A 537 13.97 16.93 -7.78
CA GLN A 537 13.14 16.96 -8.98
C GLN A 537 12.73 18.40 -9.31
N ASP A 538 13.06 18.82 -10.53
CA ASP A 538 12.50 20.03 -11.12
C ASP A 538 10.98 19.84 -11.27
N GLU A 539 10.20 20.85 -10.87
CA GLU A 539 8.75 20.88 -11.09
C GLU A 539 8.47 20.96 -12.60
N TYR A 540 7.49 20.21 -13.08
CA TYR A 540 7.07 20.23 -14.49
C TYR A 540 5.57 19.99 -14.61
N PHE A 541 4.96 20.39 -15.73
CA PHE A 541 3.58 20.06 -16.03
C PHE A 541 3.49 18.75 -16.80
N SER A 542 2.62 17.84 -16.39
CA SER A 542 2.32 16.63 -17.17
C SER A 542 0.97 16.78 -17.89
N VAL A 543 0.89 16.39 -19.16
CA VAL A 543 -0.40 16.20 -19.84
C VAL A 543 -1.11 14.99 -19.25
N ARG A 544 -2.40 15.15 -18.93
CA ARG A 544 -3.29 14.08 -18.43
C ARG A 544 -4.66 14.19 -19.08
N ARG A 545 -5.45 13.11 -19.01
CA ARG A 545 -6.89 13.20 -19.32
C ARG A 545 -7.57 14.12 -18.31
N LEU A 546 -8.47 14.97 -18.80
CA LEU A 546 -9.23 15.94 -17.99
C LEU A 546 -10.15 15.23 -16.99
N TYR A 547 -10.81 14.16 -17.44
CA TYR A 547 -11.75 13.39 -16.63
C TYR A 547 -11.10 12.14 -16.05
N ASP A 548 -11.55 11.75 -14.86
CA ASP A 548 -11.25 10.43 -14.29
C ASP A 548 -12.14 9.39 -15.00
N ILE A 549 -11.51 8.57 -15.83
CA ILE A 549 -12.20 7.66 -16.74
C ILE A 549 -12.33 6.27 -16.11
N GLU A 550 -13.57 5.82 -15.91
CA GLU A 550 -13.85 4.46 -15.44
C GLU A 550 -13.55 3.45 -16.56
N GLN A 551 -12.44 2.71 -16.43
CA GLN A 551 -11.97 1.74 -17.42
C GLN A 551 -13.03 0.68 -17.75
N LYS A 552 -13.79 0.21 -16.76
CA LYS A 552 -14.76 -0.87 -16.97
C LYS A 552 -15.97 -0.38 -17.76
N MET A 553 -16.34 0.90 -17.61
CA MET A 553 -17.35 1.57 -18.42
C MET A 553 -16.90 1.65 -19.88
N VAL A 554 -15.64 2.03 -20.12
CA VAL A 554 -15.05 2.05 -21.46
C VAL A 554 -15.05 0.65 -22.08
N CYS A 555 -14.67 -0.38 -21.31
CA CYS A 555 -14.74 -1.77 -21.75
C CYS A 555 -16.16 -2.17 -22.19
N ASP A 556 -17.19 -1.82 -21.41
CA ASP A 556 -18.59 -2.12 -21.78
C ASP A 556 -19.04 -1.37 -23.02
N TYR A 557 -18.68 -0.10 -23.14
CA TYR A 557 -18.95 0.71 -24.32
C TYR A 557 -18.33 0.10 -25.60
N LEU A 558 -17.04 -0.23 -25.56
CA LEU A 558 -16.34 -0.84 -26.70
C LEU A 558 -16.92 -2.22 -27.03
N ASN A 559 -17.29 -3.02 -26.02
CA ASN A 559 -17.94 -4.31 -26.23
C ASN A 559 -19.32 -4.18 -26.88
N LEU A 560 -20.09 -3.15 -26.53
CA LEU A 560 -21.37 -2.87 -27.17
C LEU A 560 -21.16 -2.46 -28.63
N LYS A 561 -20.26 -1.51 -28.89
CA LYS A 561 -19.97 -0.99 -30.23
C LYS A 561 -19.46 -2.06 -31.20
N ARG A 562 -18.50 -2.89 -30.78
CA ARG A 562 -18.03 -4.01 -31.62
C ARG A 562 -19.15 -5.00 -31.95
N LYS A 563 -20.06 -5.29 -31.00
CA LYS A 563 -21.18 -6.21 -31.24
C LYS A 563 -22.17 -5.62 -32.25
N LEU A 564 -22.47 -4.33 -32.16
CA LEU A 564 -23.31 -3.62 -33.12
C LEU A 564 -22.71 -3.64 -34.54
N LYS A 565 -21.39 -3.58 -34.66
CA LYS A 565 -20.67 -3.73 -35.95
C LYS A 565 -20.42 -5.20 -36.36
N GLY A 566 -20.88 -6.18 -35.59
CA GLY A 566 -20.72 -7.60 -35.90
C GLY A 566 -19.32 -8.19 -35.63
N PHE A 567 -18.44 -7.49 -34.92
CA PHE A 567 -17.08 -7.94 -34.65
C PHE A 567 -16.96 -8.79 -33.36
N SER A 568 -16.24 -9.90 -33.49
CA SER A 568 -15.72 -10.64 -32.34
C SER A 568 -14.59 -9.86 -31.66
N LYS A 569 -14.23 -10.22 -30.41
CA LYS A 569 -13.08 -9.59 -29.73
C LYS A 569 -11.78 -9.87 -30.50
N ASN A 570 -11.59 -11.11 -30.93
CA ASN A 570 -10.38 -11.52 -31.65
C ASN A 570 -10.25 -10.81 -32.99
N ALA A 571 -11.37 -10.63 -33.72
CA ALA A 571 -11.36 -9.87 -34.97
C ALA A 571 -10.81 -8.44 -34.80
N ILE A 572 -11.17 -7.76 -33.70
CA ILE A 572 -10.60 -6.43 -33.40
C ILE A 572 -9.12 -6.53 -33.03
N ILE A 573 -8.74 -7.51 -32.21
CA ILE A 573 -7.35 -7.71 -31.79
C ILE A 573 -6.42 -7.95 -32.99
N ASP A 574 -6.88 -8.76 -33.95
CA ASP A 574 -6.11 -9.13 -35.14
C ASP A 574 -5.93 -7.97 -36.15
N MET A 575 -6.68 -6.87 -35.99
CA MET A 575 -6.52 -5.64 -36.79
C MET A 575 -5.33 -4.78 -36.33
N PHE A 576 -4.73 -5.08 -35.19
CA PHE A 576 -3.59 -4.34 -34.64
C PHE A 576 -2.27 -5.13 -34.79
N PRO A 577 -1.11 -4.45 -34.73
CA PRO A 577 0.19 -5.11 -34.83
C PRO A 577 0.36 -6.24 -33.80
N LYS A 578 1.01 -7.34 -34.19
CA LYS A 578 1.16 -8.55 -33.35
C LYS A 578 1.80 -8.28 -31.99
N ASN A 579 2.77 -7.36 -31.92
CA ASN A 579 3.43 -6.94 -30.69
C ASN A 579 2.56 -6.06 -29.77
N TYR A 580 1.36 -5.66 -30.22
CA TYR A 580 0.43 -4.79 -29.49
C TYR A 580 -0.86 -5.51 -29.06
N ILE A 581 -1.06 -6.76 -29.48
CA ILE A 581 -2.26 -7.58 -29.25
C ILE A 581 -2.65 -7.64 -27.76
N HIS A 582 -1.69 -7.81 -26.86
CA HIS A 582 -1.97 -7.89 -25.42
C HIS A 582 -2.60 -6.59 -24.89
N THR A 583 -2.08 -5.43 -25.32
CA THR A 583 -2.61 -4.12 -24.95
C THR A 583 -4.04 -3.94 -25.46
N VAL A 584 -4.31 -4.34 -26.71
CA VAL A 584 -5.66 -4.26 -27.31
C VAL A 584 -6.63 -5.17 -26.55
N GLY A 585 -6.21 -6.39 -26.23
CA GLY A 585 -7.00 -7.32 -25.43
C GLY A 585 -7.37 -6.76 -24.04
N HIS A 586 -6.48 -5.96 -23.44
CA HIS A 586 -6.71 -5.34 -22.13
C HIS A 586 -7.83 -4.30 -22.12
N TRP A 587 -8.20 -3.71 -23.25
CA TRP A 587 -9.33 -2.76 -23.31
C TRP A 587 -10.69 -3.45 -23.12
N PHE A 588 -10.75 -4.77 -23.33
CA PHE A 588 -11.97 -5.57 -23.25
C PHE A 588 -12.04 -6.47 -22.01
N ARG A 589 -11.26 -6.15 -20.97
CA ARG A 589 -11.20 -6.84 -19.68
C ARG A 589 -11.79 -5.97 -18.56
N LYS A 590 -12.42 -6.62 -17.57
CA LYS A 590 -13.01 -6.01 -16.36
C LYS A 590 -12.26 -6.36 -15.07
N ASP A 591 -11.20 -7.16 -15.18
CA ASP A 591 -10.33 -7.57 -14.09
C ASP A 591 -9.18 -6.58 -13.88
N PHE A 592 -8.25 -6.88 -12.97
CA PHE A 592 -7.06 -6.06 -12.71
C PHE A 592 -6.12 -5.87 -13.92
N GLY A 593 -6.31 -6.63 -15.00
CA GLY A 593 -5.55 -6.50 -16.25
C GLY A 593 -6.20 -5.56 -17.26
N GLY A 594 -7.31 -4.91 -16.93
CA GLY A 594 -7.96 -3.90 -17.77
C GLY A 594 -7.09 -2.67 -17.98
N SER A 595 -7.13 -2.09 -19.19
CA SER A 595 -6.49 -0.80 -19.47
C SER A 595 -7.40 0.12 -20.29
N ILE A 596 -7.08 1.41 -20.27
CA ILE A 596 -7.75 2.44 -21.05
C ILE A 596 -6.93 2.66 -22.32
N PRO A 597 -7.54 2.67 -23.52
CA PRO A 597 -6.82 2.98 -24.77
C PRO A 597 -6.07 4.33 -24.67
N THR A 598 -4.91 4.45 -25.34
CA THR A 598 -4.25 5.76 -25.55
C THR A 598 -5.09 6.64 -26.49
N PRO A 599 -4.83 7.95 -26.60
CA PRO A 599 -5.51 8.82 -27.57
C PRO A 599 -5.47 8.28 -29.00
N GLU A 600 -4.31 7.81 -29.48
CA GLU A 600 -4.15 7.26 -30.84
C GLU A 600 -4.91 5.95 -31.02
N ASP A 601 -4.89 5.09 -29.99
CA ASP A 601 -5.65 3.85 -30.01
C ASP A 601 -7.15 4.11 -30.07
N TRP A 602 -7.62 5.13 -29.33
CA TRP A 602 -9.02 5.53 -29.36
C TRP A 602 -9.46 5.99 -30.74
N LEU A 603 -8.67 6.86 -31.40
CA LEU A 603 -8.95 7.32 -32.77
C LEU A 603 -8.94 6.17 -33.78
N SER A 604 -8.02 5.21 -33.60
CA SER A 604 -7.99 3.99 -34.41
C SER A 604 -9.29 3.18 -34.22
N LEU A 605 -9.72 2.99 -32.97
CA LEU A 605 -10.99 2.32 -32.66
C LEU A 605 -12.21 3.10 -33.18
N GLU A 606 -12.20 4.43 -33.15
CA GLU A 606 -13.25 5.28 -33.70
C GLU A 606 -13.47 5.00 -35.19
N SER A 607 -12.39 4.90 -35.96
CA SER A 607 -12.47 4.57 -37.40
C SER A 607 -13.02 3.16 -37.69
N ILE A 608 -12.83 2.21 -36.76
CA ILE A 608 -13.24 0.81 -36.91
C ILE A 608 -14.68 0.59 -36.39
N LEU A 609 -15.00 1.18 -35.25
CA LEU A 609 -16.19 0.89 -34.46
C LEU A 609 -17.27 1.97 -34.51
N ASP A 610 -17.00 3.12 -35.15
CA ASP A 610 -17.92 4.25 -35.25
C ASP A 610 -18.35 4.73 -33.85
N LEU A 611 -17.33 5.14 -33.09
CA LEU A 611 -17.48 5.61 -31.72
C LEU A 611 -18.17 6.98 -31.71
N ASP A 612 -18.97 7.23 -30.68
CA ASP A 612 -19.76 8.45 -30.57
C ASP A 612 -18.89 9.61 -30.11
N LYS A 613 -19.12 10.78 -30.71
CA LYS A 613 -18.39 12.02 -30.43
C LYS A 613 -18.31 12.36 -28.94
N ASP A 614 -19.37 12.15 -28.16
CA ASP A 614 -19.37 12.47 -26.72
C ASP A 614 -18.44 11.57 -25.90
N PHE A 615 -18.29 10.30 -26.29
CA PHE A 615 -17.27 9.43 -25.71
C PHE A 615 -15.88 9.81 -26.18
N THR A 616 -15.71 10.16 -27.47
CA THR A 616 -14.44 10.63 -28.00
C THR A 616 -13.97 11.91 -27.29
N ASP A 617 -14.85 12.89 -27.11
CA ASP A 617 -14.56 14.11 -26.36
C ASP A 617 -14.20 13.79 -24.91
N TYR A 618 -14.99 12.97 -24.22
CA TYR A 618 -14.73 12.55 -22.84
C TYR A 618 -13.39 11.82 -22.68
N MET A 619 -13.03 10.97 -23.65
CA MET A 619 -11.76 10.26 -23.63
C MET A 619 -10.60 11.21 -23.92
N LEU A 620 -10.67 11.97 -24.99
CA LEU A 620 -9.52 12.69 -25.56
C LEU A 620 -9.25 14.06 -24.94
N ARG A 621 -10.15 14.61 -24.13
CA ARG A 621 -9.89 15.88 -23.45
C ARG A 621 -8.73 15.78 -22.49
N THR A 622 -7.81 16.72 -22.61
CA THR A 622 -6.59 16.80 -21.81
C THR A 622 -6.53 18.06 -20.98
N CYS A 623 -5.66 18.03 -19.97
CA CYS A 623 -5.26 19.18 -19.19
C CYS A 623 -3.78 19.02 -18.78
N LEU A 624 -3.14 20.12 -18.42
CA LEU A 624 -1.87 20.09 -17.70
C LEU A 624 -2.12 19.99 -16.21
N LYS A 625 -1.35 19.13 -15.54
CA LYS A 625 -1.30 19.03 -14.08
C LYS A 625 0.14 19.19 -13.61
N LEU A 626 0.39 20.18 -12.77
CA LEU A 626 1.71 20.44 -12.20
C LEU A 626 2.15 19.25 -11.34
N GLN A 627 3.24 18.60 -11.74
CA GLN A 627 3.92 17.57 -10.99
C GLN A 627 4.86 18.24 -10.00
N THR A 628 4.40 18.32 -8.75
CA THR A 628 5.18 18.80 -7.62
C THR A 628 5.19 17.72 -6.53
N VAL A 629 6.21 17.73 -5.69
CA VAL A 629 6.21 16.88 -4.49
C VAL A 629 5.36 17.56 -3.42
N LYS A 630 4.03 17.44 -3.58
CA LYS A 630 3.05 17.95 -2.63
C LYS A 630 2.26 16.83 -1.97
N ALA A 631 1.76 17.15 -0.79
CA ALA A 631 0.67 16.42 -0.16
C ALA A 631 -0.52 16.37 -1.12
N SER A 632 -1.16 15.20 -1.27
CA SER A 632 -2.37 15.06 -2.09
C SER A 632 -3.53 15.80 -1.40
N ASN A 633 -4.24 16.67 -2.11
CA ASN A 633 -5.39 17.40 -1.54
C ASN A 633 -6.50 16.44 -1.03
N ASN A 634 -6.63 15.26 -1.64
CA ASN A 634 -7.55 14.21 -1.19
C ASN A 634 -7.18 13.58 0.16
N GLY A 635 -6.02 13.90 0.75
CA GLY A 635 -5.52 13.27 1.98
C GLY A 635 -4.62 12.07 1.74
N LYS A 636 -4.07 11.52 2.84
CA LYS A 636 -3.18 10.37 2.84
C LYS A 636 -3.97 9.05 2.80
N ASN A 637 -3.41 8.05 2.14
CA ASN A 637 -3.93 6.69 2.24
C ASN A 637 -3.84 6.23 3.71
N PRO A 638 -4.92 5.71 4.32
CA PRO A 638 -4.85 5.11 5.64
C PRO A 638 -3.88 3.92 5.67
N GLY A 639 -3.25 3.75 6.83
CA GLY A 639 -2.44 2.58 7.15
C GLY A 639 -3.30 1.41 7.59
N ASP A 640 -2.68 0.23 7.62
CA ASP A 640 -3.21 -0.98 8.24
C ASP A 640 -3.09 -0.98 9.78
N TYR A 641 -2.62 0.11 10.38
CA TYR A 641 -2.78 0.41 11.80
C TYR A 641 -3.76 1.59 11.95
N LEU A 642 -4.81 1.40 12.75
CA LEU A 642 -5.87 2.36 12.96
C LEU A 642 -6.03 2.69 14.45
N GLU A 643 -5.95 3.98 14.79
CA GLU A 643 -6.34 4.52 16.10
C GLU A 643 -7.78 5.04 15.96
N ILE A 644 -8.77 4.19 16.21
CA ILE A 644 -10.21 4.51 16.04
C ILE A 644 -11.03 3.86 17.14
N ASN A 645 -12.11 4.53 17.55
CA ASN A 645 -13.06 3.95 18.50
C ASN A 645 -13.69 2.67 17.90
N LYS A 646 -13.80 1.63 18.72
CA LYS A 646 -14.44 0.35 18.37
C LYS A 646 -15.87 0.50 17.86
N ASP A 647 -16.60 1.54 18.26
CA ASP A 647 -17.98 1.75 17.79
C ASP A 647 -18.02 2.35 16.37
N LEU A 648 -16.95 3.02 15.94
CA LEU A 648 -16.87 3.71 14.65
C LEU A 648 -16.17 2.88 13.56
N ILE A 649 -15.43 1.83 13.94
CA ILE A 649 -14.70 1.00 12.96
C ILE A 649 -15.64 0.33 11.95
N VAL A 650 -16.84 -0.10 12.39
CA VAL A 650 -17.81 -0.76 11.52
C VAL A 650 -18.27 0.21 10.43
N GLU A 651 -18.63 1.43 10.81
CA GLU A 651 -19.00 2.48 9.86
C GLU A 651 -17.84 2.87 8.94
N PHE A 652 -16.64 3.07 9.51
CA PHE A 652 -15.43 3.41 8.77
C PHE A 652 -15.12 2.37 7.68
N LEU A 653 -15.16 1.07 8.00
CA LEU A 653 -14.92 0.00 7.03
C LEU A 653 -16.08 -0.16 6.04
N THR A 654 -17.33 0.03 6.49
CA THR A 654 -18.52 -0.01 5.62
C THR A 654 -18.46 1.06 4.53
N ASN A 655 -17.89 2.23 4.84
CA ASN A 655 -17.68 3.29 3.86
C ASN A 655 -16.76 2.90 2.69
N THR A 656 -15.98 1.81 2.80
CA THR A 656 -15.13 1.32 1.70
C THR A 656 -15.93 0.62 0.60
N PHE A 657 -17.18 0.19 0.88
CA PHE A 657 -18.04 -0.56 -0.04
C PHE A 657 -18.71 0.31 -1.11
N PHE A 658 -18.73 1.63 -0.92
CA PHE A 658 -19.55 2.53 -1.72
C PHE A 658 -18.70 3.41 -2.62
N THR A 659 -19.13 3.64 -3.87
CA THR A 659 -18.55 4.71 -4.68
C THR A 659 -18.99 6.10 -4.15
N LYS A 660 -18.23 7.17 -4.44
CA LYS A 660 -18.58 8.55 -4.01
C LYS A 660 -20.04 8.94 -4.37
N LYS A 661 -20.55 8.45 -5.51
CA LYS A 661 -21.92 8.72 -5.99
C LYS A 661 -23.01 7.92 -5.25
N GLN A 662 -22.66 6.78 -4.65
CA GLN A 662 -23.59 5.92 -3.92
C GLN A 662 -23.74 6.32 -2.44
N LYS A 663 -22.86 7.17 -1.90
CA LYS A 663 -22.94 7.65 -0.51
C LYS A 663 -24.26 8.35 -0.17
N ASN A 664 -24.85 9.05 -1.14
CA ASN A 664 -26.07 9.83 -0.91
C ASN A 664 -27.38 9.00 -0.88
N LEU A 665 -27.29 7.67 -1.09
CA LEU A 665 -28.48 6.83 -1.29
C LEU A 665 -28.83 5.93 -0.10
N THR A 666 -28.01 5.84 0.95
CA THR A 666 -28.22 4.80 1.97
C THR A 666 -28.01 5.18 3.44
N VAL A 667 -27.48 6.36 3.81
CA VAL A 667 -27.35 6.73 5.24
C VAL A 667 -27.50 8.24 5.45
N PRO A 668 -28.34 8.72 6.39
CA PRO A 668 -28.30 10.10 6.83
C PRO A 668 -26.97 10.36 7.55
N LEU A 669 -26.16 11.28 7.00
CA LEU A 669 -24.97 11.82 7.65
C LEU A 669 -25.39 12.61 8.89
N CYS A 670 -25.40 11.97 10.05
CA CYS A 670 -25.27 12.65 11.32
C CYS A 670 -23.94 12.24 11.96
N GLN A 671 -23.05 13.22 12.12
CA GLN A 671 -21.86 13.19 12.98
C GLN A 671 -20.63 12.44 12.44
N VAL A 672 -20.08 12.94 11.33
CA VAL A 672 -18.65 12.78 11.02
C VAL A 672 -18.02 14.17 10.87
N GLU A 673 -18.20 15.01 11.89
CA GLU A 673 -17.35 16.18 12.07
C GLU A 673 -16.39 15.89 13.23
N LYS A 674 -15.10 15.96 12.92
CA LYS A 674 -13.91 15.69 13.77
C LYS A 674 -13.39 14.24 13.72
N PHE A 675 -12.67 13.95 12.63
CA PHE A 675 -11.53 13.03 12.63
C PHE A 675 -10.22 13.82 12.75
#